data_AF-A0A954IJX5-F1
#
_entry.id   AF-A0A954IJX5-F1
#
_cell.length_a   1.000
_cell.length_b   1.000
_cell.length_c   1.000
_cell.angle_alpha   90.00
_cell.angle_beta   90.00
_cell.angle_gamma   90.00
#
_symmetry.space_group_name_H-M   'P 1'
#
loop_
_entity.id
_entity.type
_entity.pdbx_description
1 polymer ?
#
loop_
_entity_poly.entity_id
_entity_poly.type
_entity_poly.pdbx_seq_one_letter_code
_entity_poly.pdbx_strand_id
1 'polypeptide(L)'
;MKCFYLLQQRAAYRAPGILLCVVIGMISHSMAYAVDELSNPDPLPGLATPRQPVPSTSQPRSNLPSRAATEFGQQLDDGLFSQDELGPAPRRSLRPEAPQRPEFEIQPRPGTPPSSIIAAPPLPMEAAPPEAADAAQVPARPVIEWNGRSVSIGDLAVDRPLTFRHREPGMDDAEIDSYVDLIQRVSEREFAARSRFIEGKRFANEWEVSFYQFENLRRTAWKAGTNAISLNLSPTAVPGAHAGTDVLTEPLQYSVYRDMIANPEQFVGRQVVLYGMFSVSGQTAVPVRNRLEGEPREIHLYRGTLRQLGAGPDAPLIASVDTPGSLDPQNQRRPKTVLPLRETVPVLVKGWFIKLQGQVPLIYTQAVRVLSTQPFDQLVDDYVETRSGLKVTDQWLYYETLRQMELTDGPAQQQLAMALRVERIEALIEEIQDKGDKEKRTLEQQFQTGRISESKYRERLLRVERQLESRRLVYESIREAPSRFSMFVDLVRNPEEWKGEMVSLSGHVRRVIAYPGDDILFEGRMLYELWLYTDDSQNLPTVIVTPHLPPDFPRSADSVDHVSVTGCFFKLYAYHGIDSSDTGMRRLAPLLLCGRIDWAPTEAEVARLVEDGFLDSDSALARSVAHEAATRRSDVPFLVGGFLVVIALMTVWGRIHRDRRERHRLKHILNGDPHFDSPSTFVDVGPGM
;
A
#
# COMPACT_ATOMS: atom_id res chain seq x y z
N MET A 1 -5.92 -39.72 -15.91
CA MET A 1 -6.30 -39.57 -14.47
C MET A 1 -5.94 -38.20 -13.86
N LYS A 2 -4.75 -37.62 -14.04
CA LYS A 2 -4.41 -36.30 -13.47
C LYS A 2 -5.20 -35.09 -14.04
N CYS A 3 -5.55 -35.10 -15.33
CA CYS A 3 -6.44 -34.06 -15.90
C CYS A 3 -7.89 -34.14 -15.37
N PHE A 4 -8.30 -35.31 -14.86
CA PHE A 4 -9.65 -35.52 -14.34
C PHE A 4 -9.81 -34.89 -12.94
N TYR A 5 -8.75 -34.92 -12.13
CA TYR A 5 -8.74 -34.36 -10.78
C TYR A 5 -8.80 -32.83 -10.76
N LEU A 6 -8.14 -32.18 -11.73
CA LEU A 6 -8.15 -30.72 -11.87
C LEU A 6 -9.48 -30.18 -12.42
N LEU A 7 -10.17 -30.95 -13.27
CA LEU A 7 -11.53 -30.62 -13.71
C LEU A 7 -12.56 -30.76 -12.58
N GLN A 8 -12.36 -31.72 -11.67
CA GLN A 8 -13.24 -31.94 -10.53
C GLN A 8 -13.13 -30.82 -9.48
N GLN A 9 -11.93 -30.26 -9.25
CA GLN A 9 -11.76 -29.13 -8.34
C GLN A 9 -12.30 -27.80 -8.90
N ARG A 10 -12.25 -27.58 -10.22
CA ARG A 10 -12.82 -26.35 -10.82
C ARG A 10 -14.34 -26.39 -10.99
N ALA A 11 -14.93 -27.57 -11.20
CA ALA A 11 -16.38 -27.70 -11.36
C ALA A 11 -17.15 -27.59 -10.03
N ALA A 12 -16.53 -27.97 -8.90
CA ALA A 12 -17.16 -27.92 -7.58
C ALA A 12 -17.49 -26.51 -7.08
N TYR A 13 -16.88 -25.47 -7.64
CA TYR A 13 -17.00 -24.09 -7.13
C TYR A 13 -17.85 -23.13 -7.97
N ARG A 14 -18.35 -23.52 -9.16
CA ARG A 14 -19.08 -22.57 -10.03
C ARG A 14 -20.49 -22.96 -10.48
N ALA A 15 -20.91 -24.22 -10.37
CA ALA A 15 -22.31 -24.57 -10.56
C ALA A 15 -22.57 -26.02 -10.12
N PRO A 16 -23.33 -26.27 -9.04
CA PRO A 16 -23.72 -27.64 -8.65
C PRO A 16 -24.49 -28.38 -9.76
N GLY A 17 -25.13 -27.65 -10.69
CA GLY A 17 -25.80 -28.23 -11.86
C GLY A 17 -24.89 -29.00 -12.82
N ILE A 18 -23.60 -28.66 -12.92
CA ILE A 18 -22.67 -29.35 -13.84
C ILE A 18 -22.33 -30.75 -13.32
N LEU A 19 -22.18 -30.92 -12.00
CA LEU A 19 -21.91 -32.24 -11.42
C LEU A 19 -23.11 -33.19 -11.63
N LEU A 20 -24.34 -32.67 -11.48
CA LEU A 20 -25.56 -33.43 -11.75
C LEU A 20 -25.64 -33.83 -13.23
N CYS A 21 -25.34 -32.92 -14.17
CA CYS A 21 -25.29 -33.23 -15.60
C CYS A 21 -24.20 -34.26 -15.96
N VAL A 22 -23.03 -34.22 -15.31
CA VAL A 22 -21.97 -35.21 -15.53
C VAL A 22 -22.36 -36.58 -14.99
N VAL A 23 -22.99 -36.64 -13.81
CA VAL A 23 -23.48 -37.90 -13.23
C VAL A 23 -24.62 -38.47 -14.08
N ILE A 24 -25.58 -37.64 -14.51
CA ILE A 24 -26.65 -38.05 -15.45
C ILE A 24 -26.05 -38.49 -16.78
N GLY A 25 -25.03 -37.80 -17.29
CA GLY A 25 -24.30 -38.16 -18.50
C GLY A 25 -23.60 -39.52 -18.38
N MET A 26 -22.92 -39.79 -17.27
CA MET A 26 -22.28 -41.09 -17.02
C MET A 26 -23.30 -42.22 -16.87
N ILE A 27 -24.42 -41.98 -16.18
CA ILE A 27 -25.50 -42.98 -16.05
C ILE A 27 -26.13 -43.25 -17.42
N SER A 28 -26.36 -42.21 -18.22
CA SER A 28 -26.90 -42.34 -19.58
C SER A 28 -25.95 -43.09 -20.52
N HIS A 29 -24.64 -42.81 -20.43
CA HIS A 29 -23.62 -43.49 -21.23
C HIS A 29 -23.44 -44.95 -20.81
N SER A 30 -23.53 -45.26 -19.51
CA SER A 30 -23.49 -46.63 -19.00
C SER A 30 -24.75 -47.42 -19.34
N MET A 31 -25.92 -46.77 -19.39
CA MET A 31 -27.16 -47.41 -19.86
C MET A 31 -27.15 -47.64 -21.38
N ALA A 32 -26.59 -46.71 -22.17
CA ALA A 32 -26.42 -46.90 -23.61
C ALA A 32 -25.53 -48.12 -23.92
N TYR A 33 -24.42 -48.30 -23.18
CA TYR A 33 -23.54 -49.47 -23.32
C TYR A 33 -24.26 -50.79 -22.99
N ALA A 34 -25.14 -50.80 -21.98
CA ALA A 34 -25.89 -51.99 -21.58
C ALA A 34 -27.02 -52.36 -22.56
N VAL A 35 -27.47 -51.43 -23.41
CA VAL A 35 -28.45 -51.71 -24.48
C VAL A 35 -27.75 -52.23 -25.74
N ASP A 36 -26.54 -51.74 -26.04
CA ASP A 36 -25.74 -52.21 -27.18
C ASP A 36 -25.29 -53.67 -26.99
N GLU A 37 -24.91 -54.06 -25.77
CA GLU A 37 -24.47 -55.42 -25.42
C GLU A 37 -25.59 -56.49 -25.48
N LEU A 38 -26.86 -56.08 -25.58
CA LEU A 38 -28.01 -56.98 -25.80
C LEU A 38 -28.32 -57.23 -27.28
N SER A 39 -27.70 -56.49 -28.20
CA SER A 39 -28.04 -56.52 -29.63
C SER A 39 -27.00 -57.19 -30.53
N ASN A 40 -25.87 -57.67 -29.99
CA ASN A 40 -24.86 -58.38 -30.78
C ASN A 40 -24.24 -59.56 -30.01
N PRO A 41 -24.47 -60.83 -30.42
CA PRO A 41 -23.68 -61.95 -29.92
C PRO A 41 -22.39 -62.09 -30.73
N ASP A 42 -21.24 -61.84 -30.09
CA ASP A 42 -19.92 -62.02 -30.72
C ASP A 42 -19.51 -63.50 -30.85
N PRO A 43 -18.74 -63.86 -31.90
CA PRO A 43 -18.17 -65.19 -32.07
C PRO A 43 -16.80 -65.37 -31.36
N LEU A 44 -16.45 -66.64 -31.15
CA LEU A 44 -15.28 -67.17 -30.40
C LEU A 44 -13.89 -66.69 -30.89
N PRO A 45 -12.85 -66.77 -30.03
CA PRO A 45 -11.56 -66.10 -30.25
C PRO A 45 -10.55 -66.97 -31.01
N GLY A 46 -9.80 -66.35 -31.92
CA GLY A 46 -8.68 -66.94 -32.64
C GLY A 46 -7.36 -66.18 -32.44
N LEU A 47 -6.38 -66.91 -31.90
CA LEU A 47 -4.92 -66.89 -32.12
C LEU A 47 -4.08 -65.60 -32.00
N ALA A 48 -2.96 -65.80 -31.31
CA ALA A 48 -1.95 -64.87 -30.85
C ALA A 48 -1.04 -64.27 -31.94
N THR A 49 -0.50 -63.08 -31.65
CA THR A 49 0.75 -62.56 -32.23
C THR A 49 1.65 -61.95 -31.12
N PRO A 50 2.99 -61.96 -31.29
CA PRO A 50 3.93 -61.73 -30.20
C PRO A 50 4.27 -60.25 -29.98
N ARG A 51 4.56 -59.92 -28.71
CA ARG A 51 4.93 -58.60 -28.18
C ARG A 51 6.34 -58.15 -28.59
N GLN A 52 6.48 -56.86 -28.89
CA GLN A 52 7.76 -56.13 -28.82
C GLN A 52 7.99 -55.52 -27.42
N PRO A 53 9.25 -55.33 -26.98
CA PRO A 53 9.56 -54.82 -25.65
C PRO A 53 9.56 -53.28 -25.60
N VAL A 54 8.92 -52.72 -24.56
CA VAL A 54 8.95 -51.30 -24.21
C VAL A 54 9.91 -51.12 -23.03
N PRO A 55 10.78 -50.08 -23.01
CA PRO A 55 11.73 -49.87 -21.92
C PRO A 55 11.06 -49.28 -20.67
N SER A 56 11.54 -49.77 -19.52
CA SER A 56 11.12 -49.39 -18.16
C SER A 56 11.53 -47.97 -17.80
N THR A 57 10.55 -47.12 -17.44
CA THR A 57 10.79 -45.84 -16.75
C THR A 57 10.32 -45.97 -15.31
N SER A 58 11.26 -46.02 -14.38
CA SER A 58 11.02 -45.97 -12.94
C SER A 58 10.78 -44.52 -12.50
N GLN A 59 9.57 -44.20 -12.05
CA GLN A 59 9.29 -42.96 -11.31
C GLN A 59 9.39 -43.21 -9.80
N PRO A 60 10.04 -42.35 -9.02
CA PRO A 60 9.91 -42.35 -7.57
C PRO A 60 8.64 -41.57 -7.16
N ARG A 61 7.90 -42.14 -6.21
CA ARG A 61 6.81 -41.50 -5.49
C ARG A 61 7.41 -40.54 -4.45
N SER A 62 7.08 -39.25 -4.53
CA SER A 62 7.23 -38.30 -3.42
C SER A 62 5.84 -37.91 -2.90
N ASN A 63 5.48 -38.45 -1.74
CA ASN A 63 4.46 -37.89 -0.87
C ASN A 63 5.21 -37.12 0.22
N LEU A 64 5.07 -35.78 0.25
CA LEU A 64 5.54 -34.94 1.34
C LEU A 64 4.35 -34.09 1.85
N PRO A 65 4.09 -34.03 3.17
CA PRO A 65 3.00 -33.25 3.74
C PRO A 65 3.37 -31.76 3.89
N SER A 66 2.37 -30.91 3.67
CA SER A 66 2.41 -29.44 3.56
C SER A 66 2.69 -28.67 4.87
N ARG A 67 3.42 -29.23 5.85
CA ARG A 67 3.58 -28.63 7.19
C ARG A 67 4.99 -28.15 7.55
N ALA A 68 5.93 -28.16 6.59
CA ALA A 68 7.36 -27.87 6.84
C ALA A 68 7.83 -26.47 6.40
N ALA A 69 6.96 -25.59 5.90
CA ALA A 69 7.38 -24.30 5.34
C ALA A 69 7.66 -23.22 6.39
N THR A 70 7.20 -23.38 7.64
CA THR A 70 7.31 -22.32 8.67
C THR A 70 8.53 -22.49 9.59
N GLU A 71 9.02 -23.71 9.80
CA GLU A 71 10.16 -23.97 10.72
C GLU A 71 11.54 -23.89 10.03
N PHE A 72 11.62 -24.04 8.71
CA PHE A 72 12.90 -24.04 7.98
C PHE A 72 13.50 -22.63 7.78
N GLY A 73 12.70 -21.57 7.90
CA GLY A 73 13.15 -20.18 7.71
C GLY A 73 13.98 -19.64 8.88
N GLN A 74 13.70 -20.06 10.13
CA GLN A 74 14.44 -19.58 11.30
C GLN A 74 15.82 -20.24 11.44
N GLN A 75 15.96 -21.50 11.03
CA GLN A 75 17.20 -22.26 11.26
C GLN A 75 18.32 -22.00 10.24
N LEU A 76 18.00 -21.42 9.08
CA LEU A 76 18.99 -20.99 8.08
C LEU A 76 19.54 -19.57 8.36
N ASP A 77 18.85 -18.78 9.18
CA ASP A 77 19.17 -17.37 9.44
C ASP A 77 20.05 -17.15 10.68
N ASP A 78 19.96 -18.02 11.69
CA ASP A 78 20.80 -17.93 12.90
C ASP A 78 22.27 -18.31 12.68
N GLY A 79 22.60 -18.90 11.52
CA GLY A 79 23.97 -19.32 11.19
C GLY A 79 24.90 -18.22 10.66
N LEU A 80 24.42 -16.96 10.54
CA LEU A 80 25.12 -15.91 9.80
C LEU A 80 25.97 -14.96 10.66
N PHE A 81 25.97 -15.07 11.99
CA PHE A 81 26.90 -14.32 12.84
C PHE A 81 27.30 -15.09 14.11
N SER A 82 28.33 -15.94 14.00
CA SER A 82 29.18 -16.20 15.16
C SER A 82 30.01 -14.93 15.40
N GLN A 83 29.93 -14.33 16.59
CA GLN A 83 30.78 -13.19 17.00
C GLN A 83 32.29 -13.52 17.06
N ASP A 84 32.69 -14.74 16.69
CA ASP A 84 34.06 -15.26 16.83
C ASP A 84 34.99 -14.94 15.65
N GLU A 85 34.54 -14.25 14.59
CA GLU A 85 35.40 -13.87 13.46
C GLU A 85 35.91 -12.42 13.48
N LEU A 86 36.03 -11.81 14.67
CA LEU A 86 36.99 -10.71 14.89
C LEU A 86 38.32 -11.28 15.37
N GLY A 87 39.13 -11.74 14.41
CA GLY A 87 40.55 -12.01 14.67
C GLY A 87 41.26 -10.76 15.23
N PRO A 88 42.28 -10.91 16.09
CA PRO A 88 42.94 -9.78 16.74
C PRO A 88 43.59 -8.87 15.69
N ALA A 89 43.14 -7.62 15.63
CA ALA A 89 43.78 -6.59 14.82
C ALA A 89 45.27 -6.46 15.20
N PRO A 90 46.19 -6.26 14.22
CA PRO A 90 47.60 -6.10 14.52
C PRO A 90 47.80 -4.84 15.38
N ARG A 91 48.39 -5.03 16.57
CA ARG A 91 48.83 -3.94 17.45
C ARG A 91 49.85 -3.07 16.71
N ARG A 92 49.37 -1.99 16.09
CA ARG A 92 50.22 -0.89 15.62
C ARG A 92 50.37 0.07 16.78
N SER A 93 51.56 0.09 17.38
CA SER A 93 51.95 1.02 18.43
C SER A 93 51.98 2.44 17.89
N LEU A 94 50.88 3.16 18.01
CA LEU A 94 50.85 4.62 17.94
C LEU A 94 50.41 5.13 19.31
N ARG A 95 51.37 5.78 19.95
CA ARG A 95 51.27 6.47 21.23
C ARG A 95 50.33 7.68 21.03
N PRO A 96 49.19 7.78 21.72
CA PRO A 96 48.37 8.99 21.70
C PRO A 96 48.86 9.96 22.77
N GLU A 97 49.14 11.19 22.37
CA GLU A 97 49.17 12.34 23.28
C GLU A 97 47.79 12.52 23.93
N ALA A 98 47.80 12.82 25.22
CA ALA A 98 46.61 13.01 26.03
C ALA A 98 45.91 14.35 25.69
N PRO A 99 44.59 14.36 25.44
CA PRO A 99 43.81 15.59 25.47
C PRO A 99 43.42 15.90 26.91
N GLN A 100 43.68 17.15 27.33
CA GLN A 100 43.25 17.70 28.61
C GLN A 100 41.70 17.74 28.68
N ARG A 101 41.13 17.16 29.74
CA ARG A 101 39.72 17.33 30.11
C ARG A 101 39.54 18.63 30.90
N PRO A 102 38.51 19.44 30.64
CA PRO A 102 37.99 20.36 31.64
C PRO A 102 37.07 19.61 32.62
N GLU A 103 37.35 19.76 33.90
CA GLU A 103 36.46 19.38 35.00
C GLU A 103 35.20 20.26 34.98
N PHE A 104 34.03 19.63 34.84
CA PHE A 104 32.78 20.20 35.31
C PHE A 104 32.12 19.17 36.23
N GLU A 105 32.19 19.47 37.52
CA GLU A 105 31.54 18.74 38.61
C GLU A 105 30.12 19.28 38.76
N ILE A 106 29.11 18.44 38.50
CA ILE A 106 27.70 18.75 38.77
C ILE A 106 27.21 17.78 39.84
N GLN A 107 26.88 18.31 41.01
CA GLN A 107 26.27 17.58 42.12
C GLN A 107 24.81 17.22 41.81
N PRO A 108 24.28 16.09 42.32
CA PRO A 108 22.89 15.69 42.12
C PRO A 108 21.94 16.41 43.09
N ARG A 109 20.82 16.93 42.56
CA ARG A 109 19.66 17.35 43.37
C ARG A 109 18.72 16.15 43.59
N PRO A 110 18.33 15.84 44.84
CA PRO A 110 17.30 14.85 45.12
C PRO A 110 15.90 15.48 45.14
N GLY A 111 14.91 14.80 44.54
CA GLY A 111 13.48 15.05 44.83
C GLY A 111 12.58 15.37 43.65
N THR A 112 12.46 14.47 42.65
CA THR A 112 11.36 14.55 41.68
C THR A 112 10.56 13.24 41.71
N PRO A 113 9.23 13.26 41.93
CA PRO A 113 8.41 12.05 41.95
C PRO A 113 8.26 11.45 40.53
N PRO A 114 7.95 10.14 40.43
CA PRO A 114 7.92 9.42 39.16
C PRO A 114 6.85 9.98 38.21
N SER A 115 7.28 10.28 36.98
CA SER A 115 6.46 10.86 35.93
C SER A 115 5.46 9.84 35.38
N SER A 116 4.19 10.24 35.38
CA SER A 116 3.11 9.61 34.64
C SER A 116 3.35 9.70 33.12
N ILE A 117 2.82 8.69 32.44
CA ILE A 117 2.81 8.44 30.99
C ILE A 117 2.60 9.74 30.18
N ILE A 118 3.57 10.08 29.33
CA ILE A 118 3.44 11.14 28.33
C ILE A 118 2.58 10.60 27.19
N ALA A 119 1.26 10.81 27.32
CA ALA A 119 0.47 11.17 26.15
C ALA A 119 1.02 12.51 25.60
N ALA A 120 0.99 12.71 24.28
CA ALA A 120 1.17 14.06 23.75
C ALA A 120 0.27 15.02 24.55
N PRO A 121 0.77 16.18 25.00
CA PRO A 121 -0.02 17.08 25.84
C PRO A 121 -1.36 17.34 25.14
N PRO A 122 -2.51 17.09 25.79
CA PRO A 122 -3.77 17.55 25.23
C PRO A 122 -3.63 19.06 25.01
N LEU A 123 -4.04 19.52 23.82
CA LEU A 123 -4.22 20.94 23.59
C LEU A 123 -5.00 21.52 24.78
N PRO A 124 -4.61 22.69 25.32
CA PRO A 124 -5.24 23.26 26.51
C PRO A 124 -6.75 23.29 26.29
N MET A 125 -7.49 22.56 27.14
CA MET A 125 -8.93 22.63 27.16
C MET A 125 -9.33 24.09 27.33
N GLU A 126 -10.05 24.58 26.33
CA GLU A 126 -10.66 25.90 26.31
C GLU A 126 -11.48 26.06 27.59
N ALA A 127 -11.10 27.04 28.41
CA ALA A 127 -11.74 27.33 29.68
C ALA A 127 -13.23 27.59 29.44
N ALA A 128 -14.08 27.07 30.35
CA ALA A 128 -15.51 27.29 30.29
C ALA A 128 -15.83 28.79 30.11
N PRO A 129 -16.79 29.14 29.23
CA PRO A 129 -17.13 30.53 28.98
C PRO A 129 -17.60 31.19 30.29
N PRO A 130 -17.06 32.37 30.66
CA PRO A 130 -17.48 33.05 31.87
C PRO A 130 -18.96 33.43 31.77
N GLU A 131 -19.68 33.20 32.88
CA GLU A 131 -21.08 33.56 33.05
C GLU A 131 -21.34 35.02 32.71
N ALA A 132 -22.49 35.24 32.06
CA ALA A 132 -22.96 36.50 31.51
C ALA A 132 -22.89 37.67 32.50
N ALA A 133 -21.89 38.52 32.32
CA ALA A 133 -21.83 39.85 32.92
C ALA A 133 -21.65 40.89 31.81
N ASP A 134 -22.66 41.75 31.68
CA ASP A 134 -22.75 43.02 30.96
C ASP A 134 -22.31 43.08 29.49
N ALA A 135 -23.31 43.22 28.61
CA ALA A 135 -23.22 43.49 27.17
C ALA A 135 -22.70 44.92 26.84
N ALA A 136 -21.56 45.31 27.41
CA ALA A 136 -20.89 46.56 27.12
C ALA A 136 -19.72 46.32 26.15
N GLN A 137 -19.88 46.80 24.91
CA GLN A 137 -18.83 47.00 23.89
C GLN A 137 -17.89 45.80 23.66
N VAL A 138 -18.33 44.86 22.81
CA VAL A 138 -17.41 43.88 22.20
C VAL A 138 -16.31 44.67 21.47
N PRO A 139 -15.04 44.60 21.90
CA PRO A 139 -13.96 45.32 21.21
C PRO A 139 -13.91 44.85 19.76
N ALA A 140 -13.77 45.80 18.84
CA ALA A 140 -13.66 45.51 17.41
C ALA A 140 -12.58 44.44 17.21
N ARG A 141 -12.95 43.32 16.59
CA ARG A 141 -12.02 42.21 16.33
C ARG A 141 -10.83 42.74 15.54
N PRO A 142 -9.58 42.39 15.90
CA PRO A 142 -8.41 42.87 15.19
C PRO A 142 -8.47 42.39 13.73
N VAL A 143 -8.54 43.35 12.80
CA VAL A 143 -8.43 43.08 11.37
C VAL A 143 -6.98 42.77 11.08
N ILE A 144 -6.69 41.57 10.60
CA ILE A 144 -5.33 41.19 10.20
C ILE A 144 -5.04 41.88 8.86
N GLU A 145 -4.11 42.85 8.87
CA GLU A 145 -3.60 43.42 7.63
C GLU A 145 -2.68 42.40 6.94
N TRP A 146 -3.23 41.69 5.96
CA TRP A 146 -2.49 40.72 5.14
C TRP A 146 -1.50 41.39 4.18
N ASN A 147 -1.68 42.69 3.90
CA ASN A 147 -0.83 43.46 3.01
C ASN A 147 0.42 43.93 3.78
N GLY A 148 1.62 43.52 3.34
CA GLY A 148 2.89 44.00 3.90
C GLY A 148 3.58 43.09 4.93
N ARG A 149 2.90 42.07 5.48
CA ARG A 149 3.55 41.09 6.36
C ARG A 149 4.05 39.89 5.55
N SER A 150 5.37 39.66 5.53
CA SER A 150 5.93 38.37 5.09
C SER A 150 5.53 37.31 6.10
N VAL A 151 4.80 36.30 5.66
CA VAL A 151 4.37 35.14 6.44
C VAL A 151 5.38 34.01 6.29
N SER A 152 5.94 33.85 5.10
CA SER A 152 6.87 32.77 4.78
C SER A 152 8.16 33.27 4.13
N ILE A 153 9.16 32.41 4.03
CA ILE A 153 10.38 32.70 3.26
C ILE A 153 10.14 32.76 1.74
N GLY A 154 9.06 32.19 1.24
CA GLY A 154 8.71 32.22 -0.19
C GLY A 154 7.74 33.34 -0.58
N ASP A 155 7.25 34.11 0.40
CA ASP A 155 6.48 35.31 0.13
C ASP A 155 7.34 36.38 -0.55
N LEU A 156 6.77 36.95 -1.61
CA LEU A 156 7.38 38.05 -2.35
C LEU A 156 7.08 39.35 -1.60
N ALA A 157 8.04 39.79 -0.77
CA ALA A 157 7.91 41.04 -0.02
C ALA A 157 7.61 42.22 -0.96
N VAL A 158 6.65 43.04 -0.57
CA VAL A 158 6.00 44.08 -1.39
C VAL A 158 6.75 45.40 -1.29
N ASP A 159 8.06 45.42 -1.51
CA ASP A 159 8.81 46.69 -1.53
C ASP A 159 8.33 47.59 -2.68
N ARG A 160 7.79 46.96 -3.74
CA ARG A 160 7.05 47.62 -4.81
C ARG A 160 5.73 46.86 -5.03
N PRO A 161 4.57 47.57 -5.05
CA PRO A 161 3.27 46.95 -5.22
C PRO A 161 3.15 46.33 -6.62
N LEU A 162 2.74 45.07 -6.67
CA LEU A 162 2.32 44.41 -7.90
C LEU A 162 0.86 44.76 -8.13
N THR A 163 0.55 45.46 -9.22
CA THR A 163 -0.81 45.93 -9.50
C THR A 163 -1.43 45.07 -10.60
N PHE A 164 -2.46 44.31 -10.25
CA PHE A 164 -3.26 43.53 -11.19
C PHE A 164 -4.73 43.94 -11.13
N ARG A 165 -5.37 44.10 -12.29
CA ARG A 165 -6.81 44.28 -12.41
C ARG A 165 -7.49 42.93 -12.41
N HIS A 166 -8.09 42.58 -11.28
CA HIS A 166 -8.83 41.35 -11.14
C HIS A 166 -10.14 41.37 -11.95
N ARG A 167 -10.58 40.19 -12.40
CA ARG A 167 -11.80 39.93 -13.19
C ARG A 167 -11.74 40.34 -14.65
N GLU A 168 -10.71 41.06 -15.08
CA GLU A 168 -10.42 41.25 -16.49
C GLU A 168 -9.78 39.99 -17.09
N PRO A 169 -10.21 39.54 -18.29
CA PRO A 169 -9.71 38.30 -18.88
C PRO A 169 -8.27 38.43 -19.42
N GLY A 170 -7.86 39.65 -19.81
CA GLY A 170 -6.53 39.96 -20.34
C GLY A 170 -5.57 40.48 -19.29
N MET A 171 -4.32 40.71 -19.71
CA MET A 171 -3.36 41.56 -19.00
C MET A 171 -3.05 42.77 -19.87
N ASP A 172 -3.11 43.97 -19.31
CA ASP A 172 -2.57 45.14 -19.99
C ASP A 172 -1.03 45.19 -19.88
N ASP A 173 -0.44 46.17 -20.55
CA ASP A 173 1.02 46.33 -20.60
C ASP A 173 1.68 46.50 -19.23
N ALA A 174 1.01 47.18 -18.30
CA ALA A 174 1.54 47.39 -16.94
C ALA A 174 1.39 46.13 -16.08
N GLU A 175 0.32 45.36 -16.29
CA GLU A 175 0.15 44.04 -15.67
C GLU A 175 1.18 43.03 -16.20
N ILE A 176 1.51 43.07 -17.49
CA ILE A 176 2.57 42.25 -18.08
C ILE A 176 3.92 42.57 -17.42
N ASP A 177 4.26 43.85 -17.27
CA ASP A 177 5.49 44.26 -16.58
C ASP A 177 5.50 43.80 -15.12
N SER A 178 4.36 43.89 -14.42
CA SER A 178 4.20 43.38 -13.05
C SER A 178 4.32 41.85 -12.98
N TYR A 179 3.87 41.15 -14.02
CA TYR A 179 3.97 39.70 -14.08
C TYR A 179 5.42 39.25 -14.30
N VAL A 180 6.17 39.93 -15.18
CA VAL A 180 7.60 39.68 -15.38
C VAL A 180 8.38 39.94 -14.09
N ASP A 181 8.11 41.06 -13.41
CA ASP A 181 8.71 41.40 -12.11
C ASP A 181 8.41 40.33 -11.05
N LEU A 182 7.18 39.78 -11.00
CA LEU A 182 6.84 38.66 -10.13
C LEU A 182 7.71 37.43 -10.42
N ILE A 183 7.85 37.03 -11.69
CA ILE A 183 8.65 35.85 -12.09
C ILE A 183 10.13 36.02 -11.69
N GLN A 184 10.68 37.21 -11.92
CA GLN A 184 12.05 37.54 -11.53
C GLN A 184 12.21 37.46 -10.00
N ARG A 185 11.29 38.07 -9.23
CA ARG A 185 11.33 38.01 -7.76
C ARG A 185 11.22 36.60 -7.20
N VAL A 186 10.42 35.74 -7.79
CA VAL A 186 10.36 34.32 -7.40
C VAL A 186 11.74 33.68 -7.51
N SER A 187 12.42 33.91 -8.63
CA SER A 187 13.74 33.35 -8.92
C SER A 187 14.82 33.91 -7.99
N GLU A 188 14.81 35.24 -7.77
CA GLU A 188 15.69 35.92 -6.82
C GLU A 188 15.46 35.43 -5.39
N ARG A 189 14.19 35.24 -5.00
CA ARG A 189 13.82 34.79 -3.66
C ARG A 189 14.27 33.37 -3.40
N GLU A 190 14.07 32.47 -4.36
CA GLU A 190 14.57 31.10 -4.26
C GLU A 190 16.10 31.10 -4.17
N PHE A 191 16.78 31.86 -5.03
CA PHE A 191 18.24 31.97 -5.00
C PHE A 191 18.76 32.52 -3.66
N ALA A 192 18.15 33.60 -3.16
CA ALA A 192 18.49 34.19 -1.87
C ALA A 192 18.23 33.22 -0.72
N ALA A 193 17.10 32.52 -0.73
CA ALA A 193 16.80 31.50 0.27
C ALA A 193 17.82 30.36 0.23
N ARG A 194 18.15 29.84 -0.97
CA ARG A 194 19.16 28.80 -1.15
C ARG A 194 20.54 29.22 -0.64
N SER A 195 20.93 30.48 -0.85
CA SER A 195 22.22 31.01 -0.38
C SER A 195 22.34 31.13 1.15
N ARG A 196 21.22 31.20 1.88
CA ARG A 196 21.20 31.32 3.35
C ARG A 196 21.47 30.00 4.07
N PHE A 197 21.23 28.86 3.42
CA PHE A 197 21.41 27.56 4.03
C PHE A 197 22.68 26.91 3.50
N ILE A 198 23.68 26.75 4.38
CA ILE A 198 24.96 26.08 4.07
C ILE A 198 24.73 24.59 3.77
N GLU A 199 23.70 23.98 4.36
CA GLU A 199 23.27 22.61 4.13
C GLU A 199 22.04 22.58 3.21
N GLY A 200 22.19 22.05 1.99
CA GLY A 200 21.10 21.99 1.01
C GLY A 200 19.82 21.32 1.51
N LYS A 201 19.93 20.36 2.46
CA LYS A 201 18.77 19.67 3.04
C LYS A 201 17.88 20.58 3.89
N ARG A 202 18.44 21.60 4.54
CA ARG A 202 17.61 22.53 5.34
C ARG A 202 16.83 23.48 4.45
N PHE A 203 17.44 23.93 3.34
CA PHE A 203 16.79 24.83 2.39
C PHE A 203 15.52 24.23 1.82
N ALA A 204 15.60 23.02 1.26
CA ALA A 204 14.43 22.43 0.60
C ALA A 204 13.29 22.23 1.60
N ASN A 205 13.58 21.73 2.82
CA ASN A 205 12.56 21.60 3.85
C ASN A 205 11.87 22.95 4.18
N GLU A 206 12.64 23.99 4.51
CA GLU A 206 12.08 25.31 4.83
C GLU A 206 11.31 25.93 3.64
N TRP A 207 11.81 25.73 2.42
CA TRP A 207 11.17 26.19 1.19
C TRP A 207 9.85 25.47 0.95
N GLU A 208 9.81 24.15 1.08
CA GLU A 208 8.59 23.35 0.89
C GLU A 208 7.55 23.66 1.96
N VAL A 209 7.96 23.82 3.22
CA VAL A 209 7.08 24.20 4.33
C VAL A 209 6.49 25.59 4.12
N SER A 210 7.24 26.52 3.51
CA SER A 210 6.80 27.90 3.28
C SER A 210 5.47 28.00 2.51
N PHE A 211 5.23 27.10 1.55
CA PHE A 211 4.01 27.08 0.75
C PHE A 211 2.74 26.82 1.57
N TYR A 212 2.86 26.15 2.72
CA TYR A 212 1.74 25.80 3.58
C TYR A 212 1.48 26.86 4.66
N GLN A 213 2.47 27.67 5.02
CA GLN A 213 2.37 28.63 6.13
C GLN A 213 1.29 29.69 5.89
N PHE A 214 1.22 30.23 4.67
CA PHE A 214 0.26 31.27 4.34
C PHE A 214 -1.19 30.76 4.43
N GLU A 215 -1.47 29.61 3.86
CA GLU A 215 -2.79 28.98 3.95
C GLU A 215 -3.17 28.68 5.41
N ASN A 216 -2.23 28.15 6.19
CA ASN A 216 -2.49 27.82 7.60
C ASN A 216 -2.92 29.06 8.40
N LEU A 217 -2.21 30.18 8.23
CA LEU A 217 -2.58 31.43 8.89
C LEU A 217 -3.96 31.93 8.44
N ARG A 218 -4.27 31.86 7.14
CA ARG A 218 -5.59 32.26 6.63
C ARG A 218 -6.71 31.39 7.16
N ARG A 219 -6.49 30.08 7.23
CA ARG A 219 -7.45 29.11 7.80
C ARG A 219 -7.66 29.35 9.29
N THR A 220 -6.59 29.63 10.03
CA THR A 220 -6.68 30.00 11.45
C THR A 220 -7.48 31.29 11.64
N ALA A 221 -7.23 32.30 10.81
CA ALA A 221 -7.98 33.56 10.81
C ALA A 221 -9.46 33.38 10.41
N TRP A 222 -9.75 32.47 9.47
CA TRP A 222 -11.12 32.07 9.12
C TRP A 222 -11.83 31.43 10.31
N LYS A 223 -11.20 30.44 10.97
CA LYS A 223 -11.73 29.78 12.17
C LYS A 223 -11.97 30.79 13.31
N ALA A 224 -11.09 31.78 13.46
CA ALA A 224 -11.24 32.87 14.44
C ALA A 224 -12.33 33.92 14.06
N GLY A 225 -12.90 33.82 12.85
CA GLY A 225 -13.88 34.79 12.34
C GLY A 225 -13.30 36.20 12.15
N THR A 226 -11.99 36.31 11.94
CA THR A 226 -11.31 37.58 11.58
C THR A 226 -11.26 37.78 10.07
N ASN A 227 -11.28 36.70 9.29
CA ASN A 227 -11.50 36.74 7.85
C ASN A 227 -12.99 36.52 7.57
N ALA A 228 -13.79 37.59 7.53
CA ALA A 228 -15.13 37.50 6.98
C ALA A 228 -15.04 37.47 5.45
N ILE A 229 -15.28 36.31 4.84
CA ILE A 229 -15.54 36.23 3.40
C ILE A 229 -16.96 36.79 3.25
N SER A 230 -17.06 38.11 3.03
CA SER A 230 -18.27 38.71 2.50
C SER A 230 -18.39 38.27 1.04
N LEU A 231 -18.91 37.06 0.82
CA LEU A 231 -19.39 36.67 -0.49
C LEU A 231 -20.55 37.59 -0.83
N ASN A 232 -20.25 38.75 -1.42
CA ASN A 232 -21.18 39.50 -2.25
C ASN A 232 -21.41 38.73 -3.57
N LEU A 233 -21.53 37.40 -3.49
CA LEU A 233 -22.20 36.62 -4.51
C LEU A 233 -23.66 37.04 -4.37
N SER A 234 -24.04 38.08 -5.12
CA SER A 234 -25.45 38.30 -5.42
C SER A 234 -25.97 36.94 -5.87
N PRO A 235 -26.91 36.30 -5.15
CA PRO A 235 -27.46 35.03 -5.56
C PRO A 235 -28.06 35.29 -6.94
N THR A 236 -27.34 34.91 -7.98
CA THR A 236 -27.79 35.08 -9.36
C THR A 236 -29.11 34.36 -9.40
N ALA A 237 -30.19 35.13 -9.53
CA ALA A 237 -31.55 34.67 -9.37
C ALA A 237 -31.76 33.44 -10.24
N VAL A 238 -31.76 32.25 -9.62
CA VAL A 238 -32.37 31.07 -10.22
C VAL A 238 -33.87 31.36 -10.12
N PRO A 239 -34.56 31.70 -11.22
CA PRO A 239 -35.97 32.06 -11.16
C PRO A 239 -36.73 30.79 -10.78
N GLY A 240 -37.26 30.72 -9.54
CA GLY A 240 -38.06 29.59 -9.08
C GLY A 240 -37.64 28.95 -7.74
N ALA A 241 -36.58 29.40 -7.08
CA ALA A 241 -36.27 28.92 -5.73
C ALA A 241 -37.22 29.56 -4.70
N HIS A 242 -38.22 28.80 -4.27
CA HIS A 242 -39.17 29.21 -3.23
C HIS A 242 -38.45 29.62 -1.94
N ALA A 243 -38.87 30.75 -1.36
CA ALA A 243 -38.38 31.29 -0.09
C ALA A 243 -38.77 30.37 1.08
N GLY A 244 -38.03 29.29 1.28
CA GLY A 244 -38.03 28.49 2.50
C GLY A 244 -36.88 28.95 3.40
N THR A 245 -37.19 29.47 4.58
CA THR A 245 -36.27 30.10 5.54
C THR A 245 -35.43 29.14 6.39
N ASP A 246 -35.34 27.85 6.03
CA ASP A 246 -34.41 26.90 6.67
C ASP A 246 -33.13 26.76 5.84
N VAL A 247 -32.36 27.83 5.73
CA VAL A 247 -30.97 27.72 5.26
C VAL A 247 -30.16 27.24 6.44
N LEU A 248 -30.00 25.91 6.54
CA LEU A 248 -29.08 25.23 7.43
C LEU A 248 -27.72 25.95 7.37
N THR A 249 -27.39 26.69 8.42
CA THR A 249 -26.09 27.31 8.68
C THR A 249 -25.07 26.24 9.04
N GLU A 250 -24.80 25.31 8.12
CA GLU A 250 -23.56 24.55 8.24
C GLU A 250 -22.40 25.55 8.08
N PRO A 251 -21.44 25.57 9.02
CA PRO A 251 -20.31 26.47 8.93
C PRO A 251 -19.59 26.19 7.61
N LEU A 252 -19.59 27.18 6.71
CA LEU A 252 -18.92 27.10 5.42
C LEU A 252 -17.48 26.63 5.64
N GLN A 253 -17.18 25.42 5.17
CA GLN A 253 -15.84 24.87 5.23
C GLN A 253 -14.89 25.78 4.45
N TYR A 254 -13.76 26.14 5.07
CA TYR A 254 -12.76 26.98 4.43
C TYR A 254 -12.23 26.31 3.17
N SER A 255 -12.19 27.06 2.08
CA SER A 255 -11.61 26.63 0.81
C SER A 255 -10.73 27.74 0.27
N VAL A 256 -9.44 27.44 0.06
CA VAL A 256 -8.48 28.39 -0.52
C VAL A 256 -8.97 28.93 -1.85
N TYR A 257 -9.56 28.08 -2.69
CA TYR A 257 -10.13 28.49 -3.97
C TYR A 257 -11.22 29.56 -3.81
N ARG A 258 -12.15 29.37 -2.88
CA ARG A 258 -13.21 30.35 -2.61
C ARG A 258 -12.65 31.65 -2.03
N ASP A 259 -11.66 31.55 -1.15
CA ASP A 259 -11.00 32.72 -0.54
C ASP A 259 -10.21 33.53 -1.59
N MET A 260 -9.50 32.86 -2.51
CA MET A 260 -8.82 33.50 -3.65
C MET A 260 -9.79 34.29 -4.54
N ILE A 261 -11.01 33.78 -4.77
CA ILE A 261 -12.02 34.47 -5.57
C ILE A 261 -12.59 35.69 -4.82
N ALA A 262 -12.82 35.54 -3.52
CA ALA A 262 -13.40 36.59 -2.70
C ALA A 262 -12.41 37.73 -2.40
N ASN A 263 -11.14 37.40 -2.17
CA ASN A 263 -10.11 38.32 -1.69
C ASN A 263 -8.85 38.30 -2.58
N PRO A 264 -8.94 38.42 -3.91
CA PRO A 264 -7.81 38.14 -4.81
C PRO A 264 -6.61 39.06 -4.58
N GLU A 265 -6.82 40.31 -4.18
CA GLU A 265 -5.75 41.27 -3.88
C GLU A 265 -4.83 40.81 -2.75
N GLN A 266 -5.36 40.05 -1.77
CA GLN A 266 -4.59 39.56 -0.63
C GLN A 266 -3.73 38.33 -0.97
N PHE A 267 -3.95 37.72 -2.14
CA PHE A 267 -3.22 36.56 -2.62
C PHE A 267 -2.11 36.92 -3.62
N VAL A 268 -2.07 38.13 -4.17
CA VAL A 268 -1.06 38.54 -5.16
C VAL A 268 0.36 38.34 -4.59
N GLY A 269 1.17 37.53 -5.29
CA GLY A 269 2.54 37.21 -4.86
C GLY A 269 2.63 36.30 -3.64
N ARG A 270 1.52 35.72 -3.18
CA ARG A 270 1.46 34.75 -2.09
C ARG A 270 1.48 33.33 -2.60
N GLN A 271 2.09 32.46 -1.81
CA GLN A 271 2.18 31.04 -2.11
C GLN A 271 0.82 30.37 -1.94
N VAL A 272 0.52 29.45 -2.86
CA VAL A 272 -0.68 28.62 -2.85
C VAL A 272 -0.31 27.18 -3.23
N VAL A 273 -1.03 26.24 -2.63
CA VAL A 273 -0.92 24.81 -2.92
C VAL A 273 -2.26 24.31 -3.44
N LEU A 274 -2.28 23.74 -4.65
CA LEU A 274 -3.49 23.21 -5.27
C LEU A 274 -3.27 21.80 -5.79
N TYR A 275 -4.32 20.99 -5.71
CA TYR A 275 -4.37 19.65 -6.28
C TYR A 275 -5.41 19.62 -7.41
N GLY A 276 -5.10 18.98 -8.53
CA GLY A 276 -6.02 18.94 -9.65
C GLY A 276 -5.56 18.10 -10.84
N MET A 277 -6.46 17.94 -11.80
CA MET A 277 -6.18 17.38 -13.12
C MET A 277 -5.66 18.50 -14.03
N PHE A 278 -4.40 18.44 -14.45
CA PHE A 278 -3.76 19.45 -15.26
C PHE A 278 -3.72 19.07 -16.74
N SER A 279 -4.21 19.97 -17.59
CA SER A 279 -4.18 19.85 -19.04
C SER A 279 -3.43 21.03 -19.65
N VAL A 280 -2.42 20.75 -20.47
CA VAL A 280 -1.61 21.79 -21.12
C VAL A 280 -2.41 22.38 -22.28
N SER A 281 -2.57 23.70 -22.30
CA SER A 281 -3.33 24.41 -23.33
C SER A 281 -2.44 24.92 -24.46
N GLY A 282 -1.19 25.28 -24.17
CA GLY A 282 -0.23 25.76 -25.17
C GLY A 282 0.91 26.56 -24.56
N GLN A 283 1.78 27.08 -25.42
CA GLN A 283 2.87 27.96 -25.03
C GLN A 283 2.43 29.43 -25.14
N THR A 284 2.78 30.23 -24.15
CA THR A 284 2.56 31.68 -24.09
C THR A 284 3.92 32.37 -23.99
N ALA A 285 4.12 33.44 -24.74
CA ALA A 285 5.30 34.30 -24.61
C ALA A 285 4.92 35.57 -23.86
N VAL A 286 5.65 35.88 -22.79
CA VAL A 286 5.47 37.10 -22.00
C VAL A 286 6.60 38.08 -22.37
N PRO A 287 6.32 39.22 -23.00
CA PRO A 287 7.35 40.15 -23.44
C PRO A 287 8.00 40.87 -22.25
N VAL A 288 9.33 40.98 -22.26
CA VAL A 288 10.13 41.67 -21.24
C VAL A 288 10.50 43.06 -21.77
N ARG A 289 9.82 44.10 -21.29
CA ARG A 289 10.04 45.48 -21.77
C ARG A 289 11.25 46.13 -21.12
N ASN A 290 11.40 45.95 -19.82
CA ASN A 290 12.45 46.55 -19.00
C ASN A 290 13.65 45.61 -18.83
N ARG A 291 14.18 45.10 -19.96
CA ARG A 291 15.28 44.14 -19.95
C ARG A 291 16.62 44.78 -19.58
N LEU A 292 17.40 44.11 -18.75
CA LEU A 292 18.83 44.37 -18.62
C LEU A 292 19.60 43.80 -19.82
N GLU A 293 20.81 44.29 -20.07
CA GLU A 293 21.68 43.76 -21.12
C GLU A 293 21.98 42.28 -20.85
N GLY A 294 21.56 41.40 -21.76
CA GLY A 294 21.70 39.94 -21.62
C GLY A 294 20.43 39.18 -21.22
N GLU A 295 19.37 39.87 -20.77
CA GLU A 295 18.09 39.22 -20.47
C GLU A 295 17.30 38.85 -21.75
N PRO A 296 16.54 37.75 -21.72
CA PRO A 296 15.72 37.35 -22.85
C PRO A 296 14.64 38.40 -23.14
N ARG A 297 14.32 38.59 -24.43
CA ARG A 297 13.26 39.52 -24.85
C ARG A 297 11.86 39.04 -24.46
N GLU A 298 11.70 37.73 -24.34
CA GLU A 298 10.44 37.07 -24.04
C GLU A 298 10.70 35.93 -23.07
N ILE A 299 9.82 35.78 -22.08
CA ILE A 299 9.78 34.62 -21.20
C ILE A 299 8.75 33.66 -21.78
N HIS A 300 9.21 32.47 -22.16
CA HIS A 300 8.32 31.42 -22.68
C HIS A 300 7.78 30.58 -21.53
N LEU A 301 6.46 30.53 -21.42
CA LEU A 301 5.73 29.75 -20.42
C LEU A 301 4.79 28.78 -21.11
N TYR A 302 4.55 27.64 -20.49
CA TYR A 302 3.46 26.73 -20.83
C TYR A 302 2.28 27.07 -19.94
N ARG A 303 1.14 27.36 -20.57
CA ARG A 303 -0.12 27.58 -19.90
C ARG A 303 -0.95 26.30 -19.94
N GLY A 304 -1.51 25.93 -18.81
CA GLY A 304 -2.49 24.85 -18.71
C GLY A 304 -3.66 25.20 -17.81
N THR A 305 -4.64 24.32 -17.80
CA THR A 305 -5.84 24.39 -16.97
C THR A 305 -5.78 23.33 -15.89
N LEU A 306 -6.10 23.71 -14.65
CA LEU A 306 -6.14 22.84 -13.48
C LEU A 306 -7.60 22.66 -13.06
N ARG A 307 -8.11 21.43 -13.14
CA ARG A 307 -9.49 21.07 -12.77
C ARG A 307 -9.53 20.24 -11.50
N GLN A 308 -10.69 20.16 -10.85
CA GLN A 308 -10.86 19.33 -9.65
C GLN A 308 -10.59 17.83 -9.92
N LEU A 309 -9.93 17.17 -8.97
CA LEU A 309 -9.66 15.73 -9.03
C LEU A 309 -10.97 14.91 -9.02
N GLY A 310 -11.00 13.84 -9.80
CA GLY A 310 -12.09 12.85 -9.79
C GLY A 310 -13.38 13.23 -10.53
N ALA A 311 -13.55 14.47 -11.00
CA ALA A 311 -14.81 14.94 -11.58
C ALA A 311 -14.90 14.81 -13.13
N GLY A 312 -14.06 13.98 -13.75
CA GLY A 312 -14.05 13.77 -15.20
C GLY A 312 -13.62 15.02 -16.01
N PRO A 313 -13.80 15.04 -17.34
CA PRO A 313 -13.41 16.17 -18.19
C PRO A 313 -14.22 17.44 -17.91
N ASP A 314 -15.44 17.31 -17.41
CA ASP A 314 -16.34 18.42 -17.06
C ASP A 314 -16.12 18.97 -15.65
N ALA A 315 -15.11 18.47 -14.95
CA ALA A 315 -14.71 18.94 -13.63
C ALA A 315 -14.55 20.47 -13.60
N PRO A 316 -15.00 21.15 -12.52
CA PRO A 316 -14.88 22.59 -12.42
C PRO A 316 -13.42 23.03 -12.51
N LEU A 317 -13.20 24.14 -13.23
CA LEU A 317 -11.89 24.75 -13.40
C LEU A 317 -11.48 25.46 -12.10
N ILE A 318 -10.36 25.01 -11.51
CA ILE A 318 -9.80 25.57 -10.28
C ILE A 318 -8.87 26.73 -10.59
N ALA A 319 -7.98 26.58 -11.58
CA ALA A 319 -7.00 27.60 -11.92
C ALA A 319 -6.49 27.47 -13.36
N SER A 320 -5.96 28.57 -13.89
CA SER A 320 -5.01 28.56 -15.00
C SER A 320 -3.60 28.60 -14.43
N VAL A 321 -2.71 27.75 -14.93
CA VAL A 321 -1.37 27.59 -14.36
C VAL A 321 -0.34 27.83 -15.46
N ASP A 322 0.56 28.77 -15.20
CA ASP A 322 1.71 29.09 -16.05
C ASP A 322 2.98 28.51 -15.42
N THR A 323 3.79 27.83 -16.24
CA THR A 323 5.05 27.20 -15.81
C THR A 323 6.11 27.34 -16.90
N PRO A 324 7.41 27.47 -16.59
CA PRO A 324 8.46 27.55 -17.61
C PRO A 324 8.63 26.28 -18.49
N GLY A 325 7.86 25.22 -18.24
CA GLY A 325 7.83 24.02 -19.09
C GLY A 325 8.50 22.79 -18.48
N SER A 326 8.94 22.89 -17.23
CA SER A 326 9.35 21.71 -16.47
C SER A 326 8.12 21.06 -15.85
N LEU A 327 7.75 19.90 -16.35
CA LEU A 327 7.18 18.90 -15.44
C LEU A 327 8.34 18.44 -14.57
N ASP A 328 8.13 18.51 -13.28
CA ASP A 328 9.07 18.01 -12.32
C ASP A 328 8.62 16.59 -11.95
N PRO A 329 9.21 15.55 -12.58
CA PRO A 329 9.24 14.24 -11.98
C PRO A 329 10.44 14.12 -11.02
N GLN A 330 11.10 15.21 -10.60
CA GLN A 330 12.36 15.28 -9.84
C GLN A 330 12.33 14.59 -8.47
N ASN A 331 11.22 13.94 -8.12
CA ASN A 331 11.11 13.14 -6.92
C ASN A 331 10.92 11.66 -7.25
N GLN A 332 11.35 11.26 -8.45
CA GLN A 332 11.51 9.89 -8.89
C GLN A 332 12.92 9.77 -9.44
N ARG A 333 13.60 8.64 -9.17
CA ARG A 333 14.94 8.32 -9.73
C ARG A 333 15.00 8.26 -11.28
N ARG A 334 13.92 8.63 -11.97
CA ARG A 334 13.70 8.58 -13.42
C ARG A 334 13.86 9.97 -14.08
N PRO A 335 14.26 10.04 -15.36
CA PRO A 335 14.60 11.29 -16.03
C PRO A 335 13.42 12.28 -16.16
N LYS A 336 13.76 13.59 -16.15
CA LYS A 336 12.82 14.70 -16.42
C LYS A 336 12.10 14.50 -17.75
N THR A 337 10.77 14.41 -17.71
CA THR A 337 9.94 14.44 -18.94
C THR A 337 9.66 15.89 -19.29
N VAL A 338 10.00 16.30 -20.50
CA VAL A 338 9.77 17.67 -20.99
C VAL A 338 8.36 17.76 -21.58
N LEU A 339 7.61 18.83 -21.24
CA LEU A 339 6.32 19.16 -21.85
C LEU A 339 6.46 19.31 -23.39
N PRO A 340 5.42 19.00 -24.20
CA PRO A 340 4.01 18.89 -23.85
C PRO A 340 3.51 17.46 -23.59
N LEU A 341 2.63 17.31 -22.60
CA LEU A 341 1.80 16.11 -22.41
C LEU A 341 0.59 16.18 -23.33
N ARG A 342 0.23 15.05 -23.94
CA ARG A 342 -1.04 14.89 -24.67
C ARG A 342 -2.21 14.56 -23.76
N GLU A 343 -1.92 14.14 -22.54
CA GLU A 343 -2.90 13.60 -21.60
C GLU A 343 -3.03 14.51 -20.38
N THR A 344 -4.25 14.57 -19.84
CA THR A 344 -4.54 15.23 -18.57
C THR A 344 -3.97 14.38 -17.44
N VAL A 345 -3.11 14.96 -16.61
CA VAL A 345 -2.43 14.26 -15.52
C VAL A 345 -2.83 14.81 -14.15
N PRO A 346 -2.93 13.99 -13.11
CA PRO A 346 -3.12 14.48 -11.74
C PRO A 346 -1.84 15.15 -11.26
N VAL A 347 -1.94 16.35 -10.69
CA VAL A 347 -0.79 17.16 -10.28
C VAL A 347 -1.01 17.85 -8.94
N LEU A 348 0.11 18.20 -8.33
CA LEU A 348 0.26 19.15 -7.25
C LEU A 348 0.94 20.42 -7.80
N VAL A 349 0.29 21.55 -7.60
CA VAL A 349 0.79 22.88 -8.00
C VAL A 349 1.16 23.64 -6.73
N LYS A 350 2.45 23.88 -6.54
CA LYS A 350 2.99 24.83 -5.56
C LYS A 350 3.43 26.07 -6.30
N GLY A 351 2.72 27.17 -6.12
CA GLY A 351 2.94 28.36 -6.95
C GLY A 351 2.57 29.65 -6.25
N TRP A 352 2.57 30.74 -7.01
CA TRP A 352 2.22 32.08 -6.56
C TRP A 352 0.99 32.54 -7.33
N PHE A 353 0.00 33.05 -6.60
CA PHE A 353 -1.17 33.65 -7.22
C PHE A 353 -0.79 34.98 -7.87
N ILE A 354 -1.20 35.17 -9.13
CA ILE A 354 -0.92 36.37 -9.92
C ILE A 354 -2.14 37.28 -9.92
N LYS A 355 -3.23 36.82 -10.54
CA LYS A 355 -4.48 37.59 -10.67
C LYS A 355 -5.68 36.66 -10.82
N LEU A 356 -6.87 37.25 -10.77
CA LEU A 356 -8.11 36.56 -11.11
C LEU A 356 -8.48 36.93 -12.55
N GLN A 357 -8.39 35.99 -13.49
CA GLN A 357 -8.80 36.18 -14.89
C GLN A 357 -10.27 35.80 -15.04
N GLY A 358 -11.16 36.81 -15.09
CA GLY A 358 -12.59 36.57 -14.93
C GLY A 358 -12.92 36.02 -13.55
N GLN A 359 -13.20 34.71 -13.46
CA GLN A 359 -13.45 33.99 -12.21
C GLN A 359 -12.39 32.93 -11.90
N VAL A 360 -11.34 32.85 -12.71
CA VAL A 360 -10.34 31.79 -12.63
C VAL A 360 -9.02 32.36 -12.12
N PRO A 361 -8.49 31.87 -10.99
CA PRO A 361 -7.15 32.19 -10.53
C PRO A 361 -6.10 31.88 -11.61
N LEU A 362 -5.20 32.82 -11.87
CA LEU A 362 -3.98 32.58 -12.64
C LEU A 362 -2.82 32.41 -11.66
N ILE A 363 -2.11 31.29 -11.77
CA ILE A 363 -1.03 30.90 -10.86
C ILE A 363 0.24 30.69 -11.66
N TYR A 364 1.34 31.27 -11.19
CA TYR A 364 2.67 30.93 -11.68
C TYR A 364 3.27 29.83 -10.81
N THR A 365 3.85 28.81 -11.42
CA THR A 365 4.62 27.80 -10.71
C THR A 365 5.93 27.53 -11.44
N GLN A 366 7.00 27.36 -10.66
CA GLN A 366 8.30 26.96 -11.22
C GLN A 366 8.23 25.57 -11.86
N ALA A 367 7.45 24.67 -11.27
CA ALA A 367 7.23 23.35 -11.83
C ALA A 367 5.90 22.74 -11.36
N VAL A 368 5.25 22.04 -12.29
CA VAL A 368 4.07 21.24 -11.99
C VAL A 368 4.53 19.85 -11.55
N ARG A 369 4.13 19.41 -10.35
CA ARG A 369 4.50 18.09 -9.81
C ARG A 369 3.45 17.06 -10.17
N VAL A 370 3.84 16.00 -10.85
CA VAL A 370 2.91 14.91 -11.20
C VAL A 370 2.66 14.05 -9.97
N LEU A 371 1.38 13.79 -9.67
CA LEU A 371 0.99 12.82 -8.66
C LEU A 371 1.09 11.42 -9.27
N SER A 372 2.14 10.71 -8.92
CA SER A 372 2.41 9.35 -9.39
C SER A 372 2.11 8.31 -8.31
N THR A 373 1.97 7.05 -8.73
CA THR A 373 1.77 5.92 -7.81
C THR A 373 2.97 5.63 -6.91
N GLN A 374 4.15 6.09 -7.31
CA GLN A 374 5.36 6.08 -6.48
C GLN A 374 5.55 7.48 -5.91
N PRO A 375 5.19 7.74 -4.65
CA PRO A 375 5.38 9.05 -4.06
C PRO A 375 6.87 9.35 -3.90
N PHE A 376 7.16 10.60 -3.54
CA PHE A 376 8.47 11.27 -3.48
C PHE A 376 9.68 10.43 -3.01
N ASP A 377 10.11 9.42 -3.77
CA ASP A 377 11.06 8.40 -3.33
C ASP A 377 12.38 9.04 -2.90
N GLN A 378 12.87 9.96 -3.72
CA GLN A 378 14.12 10.67 -3.55
C GLN A 378 14.04 11.70 -2.42
N LEU A 379 12.89 12.36 -2.21
CA LEU A 379 12.76 13.28 -1.08
C LEU A 379 12.64 12.50 0.23
N VAL A 380 11.90 11.38 0.24
CA VAL A 380 11.86 10.54 1.43
C VAL A 380 13.28 10.08 1.75
N ASP A 381 14.02 9.62 0.74
CA ASP A 381 15.41 9.19 0.90
C ASP A 381 16.35 10.32 1.38
N ASP A 382 16.27 11.49 0.76
CA ASP A 382 17.17 12.60 1.09
C ASP A 382 16.87 13.23 2.45
N TYR A 383 15.60 13.32 2.86
CA TYR A 383 15.20 14.15 4.01
C TYR A 383 14.79 13.36 5.25
N VAL A 384 14.39 12.09 5.13
CA VAL A 384 13.87 11.34 6.27
C VAL A 384 14.99 10.51 6.91
N GLU A 385 15.16 10.66 8.23
CA GLU A 385 16.09 9.80 8.98
C GLU A 385 15.46 8.44 9.30
N THR A 386 16.09 7.37 8.84
CA THR A 386 15.54 6.01 8.86
C THR A 386 15.20 5.48 10.24
N ARG A 387 15.96 5.81 11.30
CA ARG A 387 15.80 5.22 12.65
C ARG A 387 15.49 6.26 13.71
N SER A 388 14.43 7.02 13.52
CA SER A 388 14.06 8.15 14.39
C SER A 388 12.55 8.22 14.64
N GLY A 389 12.14 8.90 15.71
CA GLY A 389 10.74 9.32 15.86
C GLY A 389 10.36 10.34 14.77
N LEU A 390 9.07 10.54 14.49
CA LEU A 390 8.63 11.54 13.52
C LEU A 390 9.03 12.95 14.00
N LYS A 391 9.97 13.60 13.30
CA LYS A 391 10.41 14.96 13.62
C LYS A 391 9.47 15.98 12.98
N VAL A 392 9.40 17.19 13.54
CA VAL A 392 8.64 18.30 12.94
C VAL A 392 9.09 18.59 11.51
N THR A 393 10.38 18.43 11.23
CA THR A 393 10.97 18.58 9.89
C THR A 393 10.46 17.55 8.87
N ASP A 394 10.02 16.39 9.34
CA ASP A 394 9.55 15.30 8.48
C ASP A 394 8.03 15.42 8.20
N GLN A 395 7.30 16.23 8.98
CA GLN A 395 5.84 16.26 9.00
C GLN A 395 5.22 16.68 7.68
N TRP A 396 5.77 17.70 7.01
CA TRP A 396 5.22 18.14 5.72
C TRP A 396 5.33 17.02 4.68
N LEU A 397 6.49 16.35 4.59
CA LEU A 397 6.72 15.28 3.63
C LEU A 397 5.89 14.04 3.97
N TYR A 398 5.72 13.76 5.26
CA TYR A 398 4.81 12.72 5.75
C TYR A 398 3.38 12.95 5.28
N TYR A 399 2.81 14.15 5.50
CA TYR A 399 1.44 14.45 5.09
C TYR A 399 1.28 14.56 3.57
N GLU A 400 2.28 15.11 2.86
CA GLU A 400 2.24 15.24 1.41
C GLU A 400 2.34 13.88 0.72
N THR A 401 3.20 12.99 1.23
CA THR A 401 3.27 11.58 0.80
C THR A 401 1.94 10.88 1.05
N LEU A 402 1.38 11.00 2.26
CA LEU A 402 0.10 10.38 2.59
C LEU A 402 -1.04 10.90 1.71
N ARG A 403 -1.06 12.20 1.42
CA ARG A 403 -2.04 12.83 0.53
C ARG A 403 -1.89 12.35 -0.91
N GLN A 404 -0.67 12.22 -1.42
CA GLN A 404 -0.43 11.65 -2.74
C GLN A 404 -0.92 10.20 -2.82
N MET A 405 -0.68 9.41 -1.78
CA MET A 405 -1.16 8.03 -1.70
C MET A 405 -2.69 7.94 -1.69
N GLU A 406 -3.39 8.88 -1.04
CA GLU A 406 -4.86 8.96 -1.05
C GLU A 406 -5.42 9.26 -2.46
N LEU A 407 -4.72 10.11 -3.21
CA LEU A 407 -5.19 10.65 -4.50
C LEU A 407 -4.84 9.76 -5.70
N THR A 408 -3.93 8.81 -5.54
CA THR A 408 -3.46 7.93 -6.63
C THR A 408 -4.16 6.58 -6.62
N ASP A 409 -4.09 5.85 -7.73
CA ASP A 409 -4.86 4.62 -7.95
C ASP A 409 -4.29 3.43 -7.16
N GLY A 410 -5.13 2.79 -6.33
CA GLY A 410 -4.75 1.67 -5.47
C GLY A 410 -4.28 0.42 -6.23
N PRO A 411 -5.03 -0.07 -7.23
CA PRO A 411 -4.57 -1.18 -8.08
C PRO A 411 -3.22 -0.91 -8.74
N ALA A 412 -2.99 0.29 -9.27
CA ALA A 412 -1.70 0.66 -9.84
C ALA A 412 -0.57 0.70 -8.80
N GLN A 413 -0.84 1.19 -7.58
CA GLN A 413 0.09 1.12 -6.45
C GLN A 413 0.45 -0.34 -6.11
N GLN A 414 -0.52 -1.25 -6.08
CA GLN A 414 -0.29 -2.67 -5.77
C GLN A 414 0.54 -3.37 -6.85
N GLN A 415 0.27 -3.08 -8.13
CA GLN A 415 1.08 -3.60 -9.24
C GLN A 415 2.52 -3.11 -9.16
N LEU A 416 2.73 -1.83 -8.84
CA LEU A 416 4.06 -1.27 -8.66
C LEU A 416 4.79 -1.91 -7.48
N ALA A 417 4.14 -2.08 -6.33
CA ALA A 417 4.72 -2.75 -5.17
C ALA A 417 5.13 -4.19 -5.49
N MET A 418 4.31 -4.91 -6.27
CA MET A 418 4.66 -6.26 -6.73
C MET A 418 5.87 -6.25 -7.67
N ALA A 419 5.95 -5.29 -8.60
CA ALA A 419 7.08 -5.15 -9.50
C ALA A 419 8.39 -4.87 -8.76
N LEU A 420 8.39 -3.91 -7.82
CA LEU A 420 9.54 -3.58 -6.97
C LEU A 420 9.97 -4.77 -6.10
N ARG A 421 9.01 -5.56 -5.61
CA ARG A 421 9.31 -6.80 -4.89
C ARG A 421 10.05 -7.82 -5.76
N VAL A 422 9.61 -8.00 -7.01
CA VAL A 422 10.29 -8.91 -7.95
C VAL A 422 11.71 -8.41 -8.24
N GLU A 423 11.88 -7.12 -8.47
CA GLU A 423 13.19 -6.49 -8.67
C GLU A 423 14.12 -6.72 -7.46
N ARG A 424 13.61 -6.55 -6.24
CA ARG A 424 14.38 -6.83 -5.01
C ARG A 424 14.78 -8.29 -4.91
N ILE A 425 13.90 -9.23 -5.24
CA ILE A 425 14.21 -10.67 -5.21
C ILE A 425 15.36 -10.98 -6.19
N GLU A 426 15.36 -10.39 -7.37
CA GLU A 426 16.43 -10.56 -8.36
C GLU A 426 17.75 -9.97 -7.85
N ALA A 427 17.73 -8.76 -7.28
CA ALA A 427 18.91 -8.15 -6.67
C ALA A 427 19.50 -8.99 -5.51
N LEU A 428 18.65 -9.61 -4.69
CA LEU A 428 19.09 -10.49 -3.60
C LEU A 428 19.75 -11.78 -4.13
N ILE A 429 19.26 -12.33 -5.25
CA ILE A 429 19.88 -13.49 -5.90
C ILE A 429 21.29 -13.13 -6.38
N GLU A 430 21.46 -11.96 -6.99
CA GLU A 430 22.76 -11.43 -7.43
C GLU A 430 23.69 -11.20 -6.23
N GLU A 431 23.20 -10.57 -5.16
CA GLU A 431 23.97 -10.32 -3.94
C GLU A 431 24.47 -11.63 -3.29
N ILE A 432 23.65 -12.68 -3.29
CA ILE A 432 24.03 -14.01 -2.78
C ILE A 432 25.16 -14.62 -3.63
N GLN A 433 25.08 -14.50 -4.95
CA GLN A 433 26.13 -14.98 -5.86
C GLN A 433 27.44 -14.22 -5.63
N ASP A 434 27.37 -12.89 -5.57
CA ASP A 434 28.54 -12.02 -5.33
C ASP A 434 29.22 -12.31 -4.00
N LYS A 435 28.45 -12.50 -2.92
CA LYS A 435 28.98 -12.89 -1.60
C LYS A 435 29.66 -14.25 -1.68
N GLY A 436 29.02 -15.21 -2.33
CA GLY A 436 29.58 -16.53 -2.56
C GLY A 436 30.92 -16.50 -3.27
N ASP A 437 31.02 -15.73 -4.34
CA ASP A 437 32.26 -15.59 -5.11
C ASP A 437 33.37 -14.90 -4.31
N LYS A 438 33.03 -13.88 -3.50
CA LYS A 438 33.98 -13.22 -2.59
C LYS A 438 34.50 -14.20 -1.53
N GLU A 439 33.65 -15.02 -0.94
CA GLU A 439 34.04 -16.04 0.03
C GLU A 439 34.95 -17.10 -0.61
N LYS A 440 34.60 -17.59 -1.80
CA LYS A 440 35.42 -18.53 -2.57
C LYS A 440 36.82 -17.97 -2.86
N ARG A 441 36.92 -16.73 -3.36
CA ARG A 441 38.19 -16.04 -3.61
C ARG A 441 39.01 -15.87 -2.33
N THR A 442 38.35 -15.54 -1.22
CA THR A 442 39.02 -15.40 0.09
C THR A 442 39.59 -16.75 0.56
N LEU A 443 38.83 -17.84 0.43
CA LEU A 443 39.30 -19.18 0.75
C LEU A 443 40.46 -19.61 -0.16
N GLU A 444 40.38 -19.28 -1.44
CA GLU A 444 41.45 -19.56 -2.41
C GLU A 444 42.73 -18.80 -2.05
N GLN A 445 42.63 -17.52 -1.70
CA GLN A 445 43.78 -16.72 -1.25
C GLN A 445 44.38 -17.28 0.06
N GLN A 446 43.55 -17.70 1.02
CA GLN A 446 44.02 -18.35 2.26
C GLN A 446 44.76 -19.67 1.96
N PHE A 447 44.29 -20.43 0.97
CA PHE A 447 44.94 -21.64 0.52
C PHE A 447 46.28 -21.36 -0.16
N GLN A 448 46.31 -20.42 -1.12
CA GLN A 448 47.53 -20.00 -1.83
C GLN A 448 48.61 -19.44 -0.88
N THR A 449 48.21 -18.74 0.18
CA THR A 449 49.13 -18.20 1.19
C THR A 449 49.59 -19.23 2.22
N GLY A 450 49.13 -20.49 2.14
CA GLY A 450 49.46 -21.55 3.09
C GLY A 450 48.85 -21.37 4.48
N ARG A 451 47.88 -20.46 4.65
CA ARG A 451 47.19 -20.24 5.94
C ARG A 451 46.26 -21.39 6.32
N ILE A 452 45.75 -22.11 5.33
CA ILE A 452 44.89 -23.28 5.53
C ILE A 452 45.45 -24.47 4.75
N SER A 453 45.29 -25.68 5.30
CA SER A 453 45.64 -26.92 4.61
C SER A 453 44.67 -27.20 3.46
N GLU A 454 45.12 -27.97 2.47
CA GLU A 454 44.29 -28.39 1.33
C GLU A 454 42.98 -29.09 1.77
N SER A 455 43.05 -29.95 2.79
CA SER A 455 41.88 -30.62 3.35
C SER A 455 40.85 -29.63 3.90
N LYS A 456 41.29 -28.63 4.65
CA LYS A 456 40.43 -27.58 5.21
C LYS A 456 39.86 -26.66 4.13
N TYR A 457 40.65 -26.35 3.10
CA TYR A 457 40.18 -25.58 1.94
C TYR A 457 39.02 -26.30 1.24
N ARG A 458 39.18 -27.59 0.91
CA ARG A 458 38.12 -28.38 0.25
C ARG A 458 36.86 -28.47 1.11
N GLU A 459 37.00 -28.73 2.41
CA GLU A 459 35.86 -28.80 3.32
C GLU A 459 35.09 -27.48 3.38
N ARG A 460 35.81 -26.35 3.53
CA ARG A 460 35.21 -25.01 3.58
C ARG A 460 34.57 -24.64 2.24
N LEU A 461 35.21 -24.95 1.12
CA LEU A 461 34.67 -24.70 -0.21
C LEU A 461 33.35 -25.45 -0.41
N LEU A 462 33.31 -26.75 -0.10
CA LEU A 462 32.09 -27.56 -0.19
C LEU A 462 30.98 -27.07 0.76
N ARG A 463 31.33 -26.46 1.90
CA ARG A 463 30.35 -25.83 2.80
C ARG A 463 29.77 -24.58 2.17
N VAL A 464 30.61 -23.68 1.65
CA VAL A 464 30.18 -22.45 0.97
C VAL A 464 29.30 -22.79 -0.23
N GLU A 465 29.70 -23.76 -1.06
CA GLU A 465 28.92 -24.17 -2.23
C GLU A 465 27.54 -24.71 -1.85
N ARG A 466 27.46 -25.57 -0.83
CA ARG A 466 26.17 -26.07 -0.34
C ARG A 466 25.29 -24.96 0.24
N GLN A 467 25.87 -23.99 0.94
CA GLN A 467 25.14 -22.84 1.46
C GLN A 467 24.59 -21.95 0.33
N LEU A 468 25.39 -21.68 -0.70
CA LEU A 468 24.97 -20.91 -1.86
C LEU A 468 23.87 -21.61 -2.65
N GLU A 469 24.02 -22.91 -2.92
CA GLU A 469 23.00 -23.70 -3.61
C GLU A 469 21.70 -23.73 -2.82
N SER A 470 21.76 -23.98 -1.50
CA SER A 470 20.58 -23.97 -0.64
C SER A 470 19.88 -22.61 -0.65
N ARG A 471 20.61 -21.50 -0.54
CA ARG A 471 20.02 -20.15 -0.57
C ARG A 471 19.43 -19.84 -1.94
N ARG A 472 20.16 -20.17 -3.01
CA ARG A 472 19.70 -19.96 -4.39
C ARG A 472 18.39 -20.69 -4.65
N LEU A 473 18.25 -21.95 -4.26
CA LEU A 473 17.01 -22.71 -4.44
C LEU A 473 15.84 -22.09 -3.67
N VAL A 474 16.07 -21.56 -2.46
CA VAL A 474 15.04 -20.83 -1.70
C VAL A 474 14.59 -19.59 -2.46
N TYR A 475 15.51 -18.75 -2.92
CA TYR A 475 15.15 -17.53 -3.66
C TYR A 475 14.59 -17.80 -5.05
N GLU A 476 15.00 -18.86 -5.73
CA GLU A 476 14.38 -19.31 -6.98
C GLU A 476 12.91 -19.71 -6.73
N SER A 477 12.62 -20.41 -5.63
CA SER A 477 11.24 -20.74 -5.25
C SER A 477 10.40 -19.50 -4.88
N ILE A 478 11.03 -18.48 -4.30
CA ILE A 478 10.39 -17.18 -4.01
C ILE A 478 10.17 -16.39 -5.30
N ARG A 479 11.09 -16.46 -6.26
CA ARG A 479 10.95 -15.84 -7.57
C ARG A 479 9.74 -16.39 -8.34
N GLU A 480 9.47 -17.69 -8.23
CA GLU A 480 8.26 -18.31 -8.79
C GLU A 480 6.96 -17.88 -8.08
N ALA A 481 7.04 -17.54 -6.79
CA ALA A 481 5.90 -17.09 -5.99
C ALA A 481 6.28 -15.88 -5.12
N PRO A 482 6.36 -14.65 -5.71
CA PRO A 482 6.83 -13.45 -5.01
C PRO A 482 6.00 -13.09 -3.77
N SER A 483 4.77 -13.59 -3.64
CA SER A 483 3.94 -13.43 -2.45
C SER A 483 4.49 -14.14 -1.21
N ARG A 484 5.43 -15.10 -1.36
CA ARG A 484 6.10 -15.80 -0.26
C ARG A 484 7.31 -15.04 0.30
N PHE A 485 7.74 -13.96 -0.36
CA PHE A 485 8.85 -13.16 0.11
C PHE A 485 8.50 -12.49 1.45
N SER A 486 9.39 -12.65 2.43
CA SER A 486 9.24 -12.12 3.78
C SER A 486 9.52 -10.61 3.79
N MET A 487 8.55 -9.84 3.32
CA MET A 487 8.69 -8.41 3.13
C MET A 487 8.97 -7.68 4.46
N PHE A 488 8.35 -8.10 5.56
CA PHE A 488 8.62 -7.49 6.86
C PHE A 488 10.10 -7.60 7.26
N VAL A 489 10.68 -8.80 7.12
CA VAL A 489 12.08 -9.05 7.50
C VAL A 489 13.03 -8.22 6.66
N ASP A 490 12.79 -8.09 5.34
CA ASP A 490 13.65 -7.29 4.46
C ASP A 490 13.52 -5.78 4.75
N LEU A 491 12.33 -5.27 5.10
CA LEU A 491 12.15 -3.87 5.51
C LEU A 491 12.95 -3.51 6.78
N VAL A 492 13.01 -4.43 7.74
CA VAL A 492 13.77 -4.22 8.98
C VAL A 492 15.28 -4.33 8.77
N ARG A 493 15.72 -5.29 7.94
CA ARG A 493 17.14 -5.54 7.66
C ARG A 493 17.75 -4.51 6.72
N ASN A 494 17.01 -4.14 5.67
CA ASN A 494 17.48 -3.30 4.56
C ASN A 494 16.57 -2.07 4.35
N PRO A 495 16.35 -1.24 5.38
CA PRO A 495 15.38 -0.15 5.30
C PRO A 495 15.75 0.93 4.27
N GLU A 496 17.05 1.16 4.03
CA GLU A 496 17.50 2.17 3.06
C GLU A 496 17.13 1.80 1.61
N GLU A 497 17.03 0.50 1.30
CA GLU A 497 16.64 0.03 -0.04
C GLU A 497 15.14 0.23 -0.33
N TRP A 498 14.33 0.35 0.71
CA TRP A 498 12.87 0.44 0.62
C TRP A 498 12.34 1.84 0.90
N LYS A 499 13.19 2.76 1.31
CA LYS A 499 12.78 4.10 1.74
C LYS A 499 12.23 4.91 0.58
N GLY A 500 10.98 5.34 0.71
CA GLY A 500 10.23 5.98 -0.37
C GLY A 500 9.59 4.99 -1.36
N GLU A 501 9.86 3.69 -1.22
CA GLU A 501 9.39 2.67 -2.16
C GLU A 501 8.03 2.09 -1.77
N MET A 502 7.33 1.61 -2.79
CA MET A 502 6.02 1.00 -2.64
C MET A 502 6.13 -0.45 -2.15
N VAL A 503 5.46 -0.74 -1.05
CA VAL A 503 5.46 -2.06 -0.41
C VAL A 503 4.04 -2.53 -0.18
N SER A 504 3.85 -3.86 -0.24
CA SER A 504 2.59 -4.50 0.13
C SER A 504 2.83 -5.50 1.25
N LEU A 505 1.99 -5.46 2.27
CA LEU A 505 2.00 -6.35 3.43
C LEU A 505 0.60 -6.91 3.66
N SER A 506 0.50 -8.06 4.32
CA SER A 506 -0.78 -8.64 4.72
C SER A 506 -0.63 -9.34 6.06
N GLY A 507 -1.67 -9.25 6.89
CA GLY A 507 -1.64 -9.77 8.26
C GLY A 507 -2.89 -9.40 9.04
N HIS A 508 -2.75 -9.31 10.36
CA HIS A 508 -3.84 -8.93 11.27
C HIS A 508 -3.52 -7.64 12.03
N VAL A 509 -4.53 -6.79 12.24
CA VAL A 509 -4.41 -5.52 12.94
C VAL A 509 -4.86 -5.71 14.39
N ARG A 510 -4.03 -5.32 15.36
CA ARG A 510 -4.36 -5.42 16.80
C ARG A 510 -4.71 -4.11 17.47
N ARG A 511 -4.45 -2.99 16.80
CA ARG A 511 -4.67 -1.66 17.37
C ARG A 511 -4.97 -0.66 16.27
N VAL A 512 -5.98 0.15 16.51
CA VAL A 512 -6.34 1.30 15.66
C VAL A 512 -6.39 2.54 16.55
N ILE A 513 -5.61 3.56 16.19
CA ILE A 513 -5.56 4.84 16.87
C ILE A 513 -6.06 5.89 15.90
N ALA A 514 -7.04 6.71 16.30
CA ALA A 514 -7.51 7.83 15.52
C ALA A 514 -6.93 9.14 16.09
N TYR A 515 -6.44 10.02 15.23
CA TYR A 515 -5.99 11.36 15.60
C TYR A 515 -6.29 12.35 14.47
N PRO A 516 -6.47 13.65 14.77
CA PRO A 516 -6.71 14.64 13.73
C PRO A 516 -5.48 14.77 12.81
N GLY A 517 -5.72 14.73 11.51
CA GLY A 517 -4.70 15.04 10.50
C GLY A 517 -4.40 16.53 10.42
N ASP A 518 -3.44 16.86 9.56
CA ASP A 518 -3.08 18.25 9.29
C ASP A 518 -4.27 19.08 8.79
N ASP A 519 -4.37 20.30 9.31
CA ASP A 519 -5.46 21.24 9.02
C ASP A 519 -5.51 21.68 7.55
N ILE A 520 -4.37 21.61 6.85
CA ILE A 520 -4.18 22.12 5.49
C ILE A 520 -4.45 21.01 4.49
N LEU A 521 -3.73 19.90 4.62
CA LEU A 521 -3.77 18.79 3.66
C LEU A 521 -4.95 17.85 3.87
N PHE A 522 -5.40 17.70 5.12
CA PHE A 522 -6.49 16.80 5.49
C PHE A 522 -7.70 17.53 6.06
N GLU A 523 -7.67 18.87 6.15
CA GLU A 523 -8.79 19.68 6.65
C GLU A 523 -9.23 19.30 8.08
N GLY A 524 -8.29 18.78 8.88
CA GLY A 524 -8.57 18.27 10.22
C GLY A 524 -9.32 16.93 10.24
N ARG A 525 -9.51 16.28 9.09
CA ARG A 525 -10.05 14.91 9.03
C ARG A 525 -9.20 13.97 9.87
N MET A 526 -9.85 12.97 10.47
CA MET A 526 -9.14 11.96 11.26
C MET A 526 -8.24 11.12 10.36
N LEU A 527 -7.02 10.90 10.81
CA LEU A 527 -6.11 9.87 10.32
C LEU A 527 -6.18 8.68 11.26
N TYR A 528 -5.88 7.50 10.71
CA TYR A 528 -5.89 6.24 11.42
C TYR A 528 -4.50 5.63 11.40
N GLU A 529 -3.96 5.34 12.58
CA GLU A 529 -2.75 4.55 12.76
C GLU A 529 -3.12 3.13 13.17
N LEU A 530 -2.72 2.16 12.34
CA LEU A 530 -2.98 0.74 12.53
C LEU A 530 -1.67 0.02 12.86
N TRP A 531 -1.73 -0.92 13.78
CA TRP A 531 -0.60 -1.77 14.13
C TRP A 531 -0.83 -3.16 13.54
N LEU A 532 -0.28 -3.37 12.34
CA LEU A 532 -0.39 -4.61 11.57
C LEU A 532 0.71 -5.59 11.97
N TYR A 533 0.36 -6.85 12.16
CA TYR A 533 1.28 -7.93 12.46
C TYR A 533 1.24 -8.92 11.30
N THR A 534 2.39 -9.15 10.67
CA THR A 534 2.52 -10.15 9.61
C THR A 534 2.95 -11.49 10.21
N ASP A 535 2.70 -12.59 9.49
CA ASP A 535 3.01 -13.94 9.98
C ASP A 535 4.50 -14.12 10.34
N ASP A 536 5.38 -13.35 9.70
CA ASP A 536 6.84 -13.37 9.85
C ASP A 536 7.39 -12.32 10.84
N SER A 537 6.56 -11.46 11.46
CA SER A 537 7.06 -10.32 12.24
C SER A 537 7.45 -10.62 13.70
N GLN A 538 7.25 -11.85 14.18
CA GLN A 538 7.64 -12.27 15.55
C GLN A 538 7.14 -11.32 16.67
N ASN A 539 5.91 -10.81 16.56
CA ASN A 539 5.30 -9.81 17.47
C ASN A 539 5.82 -8.37 17.35
N LEU A 540 6.56 -8.04 16.30
CA LEU A 540 6.85 -6.64 15.96
C LEU A 540 5.74 -6.11 15.02
N PRO A 541 5.14 -4.95 15.31
CA PRO A 541 4.15 -4.37 14.42
C PRO A 541 4.84 -3.71 13.23
N THR A 542 4.08 -3.60 12.15
CA THR A 542 4.21 -2.56 11.14
C THR A 542 3.19 -1.48 11.45
N VAL A 543 3.65 -0.24 11.60
CA VAL A 543 2.80 0.93 11.83
C VAL A 543 2.31 1.44 10.47
N ILE A 544 1.01 1.56 10.32
CA ILE A 544 0.36 1.94 9.06
C ILE A 544 -0.45 3.19 9.32
N VAL A 545 -0.26 4.22 8.51
CA VAL A 545 -1.10 5.42 8.60
C VAL A 545 -1.92 5.58 7.35
N THR A 546 -3.21 5.79 7.52
CA THR A 546 -4.16 5.97 6.44
C THR A 546 -5.24 7.02 6.76
N PRO A 547 -5.67 7.84 5.78
CA PRO A 547 -6.79 8.77 5.97
C PRO A 547 -8.17 8.10 5.87
N HIS A 548 -8.25 6.90 5.28
CA HIS A 548 -9.52 6.21 5.06
C HIS A 548 -9.47 4.76 5.52
N LEU A 549 -10.42 4.39 6.36
CA LEU A 549 -10.73 3.00 6.65
C LEU A 549 -11.89 2.54 5.76
N PRO A 550 -11.93 1.25 5.36
CA PRO A 550 -13.09 0.64 4.73
C PRO A 550 -14.34 0.90 5.56
N PRO A 551 -15.51 1.02 4.91
CA PRO A 551 -16.77 0.98 5.65
C PRO A 551 -16.80 -0.30 6.49
N ASP A 552 -17.46 -0.23 7.65
CA ASP A 552 -17.62 -1.37 8.57
C ASP A 552 -16.32 -1.87 9.25
N PHE A 553 -15.16 -1.22 9.05
CA PHE A 553 -13.91 -1.65 9.69
C PHE A 553 -13.97 -1.50 11.24
N PRO A 554 -13.80 -2.59 12.01
CA PRO A 554 -14.01 -2.58 13.46
C PRO A 554 -12.81 -1.96 14.20
N ARG A 555 -12.95 -0.70 14.60
CA ARG A 555 -11.85 0.08 15.23
C ARG A 555 -11.54 -0.35 16.66
N SER A 556 -12.51 -0.93 17.37
CA SER A 556 -12.41 -1.31 18.78
C SER A 556 -12.14 -2.80 18.99
N ALA A 557 -12.04 -3.59 17.92
CA ALA A 557 -11.75 -5.02 18.02
C ALA A 557 -10.28 -5.25 18.44
N ASP A 558 -10.06 -6.27 19.26
CA ASP A 558 -8.71 -6.66 19.73
C ASP A 558 -7.83 -7.20 18.59
N SER A 559 -8.42 -7.84 17.60
CA SER A 559 -7.74 -8.34 16.40
C SER A 559 -8.68 -8.36 15.20
N VAL A 560 -8.19 -7.85 14.07
CA VAL A 560 -8.86 -7.86 12.77
C VAL A 560 -7.97 -8.58 11.78
N ASP A 561 -8.42 -9.72 11.28
CA ASP A 561 -7.64 -10.60 10.42
C ASP A 561 -7.82 -10.19 8.93
N HIS A 562 -7.02 -10.78 8.04
CA HIS A 562 -7.12 -10.60 6.59
C HIS A 562 -7.07 -9.14 6.10
N VAL A 563 -6.21 -8.33 6.73
CA VAL A 563 -5.95 -6.95 6.28
C VAL A 563 -4.74 -6.96 5.36
N SER A 564 -4.92 -6.46 4.14
CA SER A 564 -3.86 -6.19 3.18
C SER A 564 -3.66 -4.70 3.03
N VAL A 565 -2.41 -4.28 2.96
CA VAL A 565 -2.05 -2.87 2.85
C VAL A 565 -1.00 -2.71 1.76
N THR A 566 -1.18 -1.68 0.95
CA THR A 566 -0.16 -1.20 0.02
C THR A 566 0.12 0.27 0.30
N GLY A 567 1.40 0.60 0.48
CA GLY A 567 1.81 1.94 0.90
C GLY A 567 3.27 2.21 0.60
N CYS A 568 3.67 3.46 0.82
CA CYS A 568 5.06 3.88 0.77
C CYS A 568 5.74 3.56 2.10
N PHE A 569 6.85 2.82 2.08
CA PHE A 569 7.68 2.65 3.26
C PHE A 569 8.42 3.96 3.55
N PHE A 570 8.09 4.59 4.68
CA PHE A 570 8.58 5.93 5.01
C PHE A 570 9.87 5.87 5.83
N LYS A 571 9.88 5.10 6.93
CA LYS A 571 11.06 4.89 7.78
C LYS A 571 10.85 3.75 8.80
N LEU A 572 11.89 3.43 9.57
CA LEU A 572 11.75 2.68 10.83
C LEU A 572 11.41 3.63 11.97
N TYR A 573 10.15 3.62 12.38
CA TYR A 573 9.62 4.43 13.46
C TYR A 573 10.02 3.86 14.82
N ALA A 574 10.65 4.71 15.64
CA ALA A 574 10.98 4.38 17.02
C ALA A 574 9.79 4.63 17.95
N TYR A 575 9.33 3.59 18.63
CA TYR A 575 8.17 3.65 19.54
C TYR A 575 8.50 3.07 20.91
N HIS A 576 7.70 3.43 21.91
CA HIS A 576 7.76 2.85 23.25
C HIS A 576 6.79 1.66 23.31
N GLY A 577 7.33 0.47 23.54
CA GLY A 577 6.52 -0.73 23.81
C GLY A 577 5.92 -0.69 25.22
N ILE A 578 4.84 -1.43 25.45
CA ILE A 578 4.17 -1.53 26.76
C ILE A 578 5.16 -1.99 27.84
N ASP A 579 5.96 -3.04 27.55
CA ASP A 579 6.96 -3.56 28.49
C ASP A 579 8.19 -2.65 28.66
N SER A 580 8.33 -1.65 27.80
CA SER A 580 9.52 -0.78 27.78
C SER A 580 9.42 0.42 28.71
N SER A 581 8.29 0.62 29.41
CA SER A 581 8.15 1.68 30.41
C SER A 581 9.25 1.62 31.47
N ASP A 582 9.68 0.41 31.81
CA ASP A 582 10.63 0.17 32.90
C ASP A 582 12.09 0.12 32.41
N THR A 583 12.32 -0.27 31.15
CA THR A 583 13.66 -0.40 30.56
C THR A 583 14.10 0.79 29.71
N GLY A 584 13.16 1.68 29.32
CA GLY A 584 13.43 2.80 28.43
C GLY A 584 13.87 2.39 27.01
N MET A 585 13.76 1.11 26.67
CA MET A 585 14.25 0.56 25.40
C MET A 585 13.25 0.85 24.27
N ARG A 586 13.64 1.72 23.34
CA ARG A 586 12.86 2.02 22.14
C ARG A 586 12.90 0.83 21.18
N ARG A 587 11.73 0.36 20.75
CA ARG A 587 11.59 -0.63 19.68
C ARG A 587 11.46 0.10 18.34
N LEU A 588 11.82 -0.59 17.26
CA LEU A 588 11.70 -0.09 15.89
C LEU A 588 10.59 -0.86 15.18
N ALA A 589 9.78 -0.16 14.40
CA ALA A 589 8.76 -0.74 13.55
C ALA A 589 8.79 -0.07 12.16
N PRO A 590 8.59 -0.81 11.06
CA PRO A 590 8.30 -0.21 9.76
C PRO A 590 7.11 0.75 9.84
N LEU A 591 7.23 1.95 9.27
CA LEU A 591 6.15 2.92 9.11
C LEU A 591 5.76 3.05 7.65
N LEU A 592 4.53 2.71 7.32
CA LEU A 592 3.97 2.77 5.97
C LEU A 592 2.89 3.85 5.88
N LEU A 593 2.98 4.68 4.84
CA LEU A 593 1.96 5.68 4.52
C LEU A 593 1.10 5.16 3.37
N CYS A 594 -0.19 5.02 3.63
CA CYS A 594 -1.11 4.30 2.76
C CYS A 594 -2.36 5.14 2.51
N GLY A 595 -2.76 5.28 1.25
CA GLY A 595 -3.98 6.02 0.93
C GLY A 595 -5.25 5.30 1.40
N ARG A 596 -5.21 3.97 1.38
CA ARG A 596 -6.33 3.05 1.66
C ARG A 596 -5.78 1.74 2.21
N ILE A 597 -6.65 0.98 2.86
CA ILE A 597 -6.38 -0.41 3.25
C ILE A 597 -7.43 -1.33 2.63
N ASP A 598 -7.05 -2.56 2.30
CA ASP A 598 -7.93 -3.58 1.77
C ASP A 598 -8.25 -4.58 2.88
N TRP A 599 -9.51 -4.62 3.30
CA TRP A 599 -9.98 -5.57 4.31
C TRP A 599 -10.92 -6.57 3.65
N ALA A 600 -10.53 -7.85 3.68
CA ALA A 600 -11.29 -8.95 3.10
C ALA A 600 -11.59 -10.02 4.16
N PRO A 601 -12.50 -9.73 5.11
CA PRO A 601 -12.78 -10.62 6.22
C PRO A 601 -13.43 -11.92 5.76
N THR A 602 -13.19 -12.99 6.51
CA THR A 602 -13.88 -14.28 6.26
C THR A 602 -15.29 -14.27 6.86
N GLU A 603 -16.18 -15.11 6.36
CA GLU A 603 -17.55 -15.22 6.90
C GLU A 603 -17.56 -15.53 8.41
N ALA A 604 -16.66 -16.40 8.85
CA ALA A 604 -16.51 -16.76 10.26
C ALA A 604 -16.04 -15.56 11.10
N GLU A 605 -15.14 -14.75 10.56
CA GLU A 605 -14.68 -13.52 11.21
C GLU A 605 -15.79 -12.47 11.29
N VAL A 606 -16.55 -12.25 10.21
CA VAL A 606 -17.71 -11.35 10.23
C VAL A 606 -18.73 -11.80 11.28
N ALA A 607 -19.04 -13.10 11.34
CA ALA A 607 -19.94 -13.65 12.35
C ALA A 607 -19.42 -13.43 13.77
N ARG A 608 -18.12 -13.67 14.03
CA ARG A 608 -17.46 -13.39 15.32
C ARG A 608 -17.56 -11.92 15.68
N LEU A 609 -17.25 -11.01 14.76
CA LEU A 609 -17.29 -9.57 15.00
C LEU A 609 -18.70 -9.05 15.30
N VAL A 610 -19.73 -9.64 14.67
CA VAL A 610 -21.13 -9.34 14.99
C VAL A 610 -21.51 -9.90 16.37
N GLU A 611 -21.10 -11.13 16.69
CA GLU A 611 -21.36 -11.77 17.99
C GLU A 611 -20.72 -10.99 19.15
N ASP A 612 -19.48 -10.53 18.96
CA ASP A 612 -18.73 -9.74 19.93
C ASP A 612 -19.19 -8.27 20.01
N GLY A 613 -20.10 -7.85 19.13
CA GLY A 613 -20.63 -6.48 19.08
C GLY A 613 -19.66 -5.43 18.52
N PHE A 614 -18.59 -5.85 17.85
CA PHE A 614 -17.64 -4.96 17.17
C PHE A 614 -18.12 -4.52 15.77
N LEU A 615 -19.06 -5.27 15.18
CA LEU A 615 -19.66 -4.99 13.90
C LEU A 615 -21.19 -4.98 14.02
N ASP A 616 -21.84 -3.95 13.48
CA ASP A 616 -23.30 -3.85 13.46
C ASP A 616 -23.90 -4.98 12.60
N SER A 617 -24.90 -5.70 13.13
CA SER A 617 -25.62 -6.73 12.38
C SER A 617 -26.33 -6.20 11.14
N ASP A 618 -26.65 -4.91 11.11
CA ASP A 618 -27.28 -4.23 9.96
C ASP A 618 -26.26 -3.65 8.96
N SER A 619 -24.96 -3.78 9.25
CA SER A 619 -23.89 -3.35 8.35
C SER A 619 -24.01 -4.00 6.95
N ALA A 620 -23.49 -3.32 5.94
CA ALA A 620 -23.58 -3.82 4.56
C ALA A 620 -22.85 -5.17 4.43
N LEU A 621 -21.70 -5.30 5.11
CA LEU A 621 -20.90 -6.51 5.17
C LEU A 621 -21.59 -7.66 5.91
N ALA A 622 -22.20 -7.40 7.08
CA ALA A 622 -22.92 -8.44 7.82
C ALA A 622 -24.12 -8.96 7.01
N ARG A 623 -24.85 -8.06 6.33
CA ARG A 623 -25.98 -8.44 5.46
C ARG A 623 -25.55 -9.24 4.24
N SER A 624 -24.43 -8.90 3.60
CA SER A 624 -23.93 -9.67 2.46
C SER A 624 -23.52 -11.08 2.89
N VAL A 625 -22.82 -11.23 4.02
CA VAL A 625 -22.43 -12.54 4.56
C VAL A 625 -23.65 -13.35 5.00
N ALA A 626 -24.63 -12.72 5.65
CA ALA A 626 -25.88 -13.39 6.05
C ALA A 626 -26.68 -13.88 4.84
N HIS A 627 -26.74 -13.07 3.78
CA HIS A 627 -27.39 -13.46 2.52
C HIS A 627 -26.67 -14.64 1.85
N GLU A 628 -25.34 -14.60 1.75
CA GLU A 628 -24.55 -15.72 1.21
C GLU A 628 -24.71 -17.00 2.04
N ALA A 629 -24.68 -16.89 3.38
CA ALA A 629 -24.92 -18.01 4.28
C ALA A 629 -26.34 -18.59 4.11
N ALA A 630 -27.36 -17.75 3.94
CA ALA A 630 -28.72 -18.19 3.68
C ALA A 630 -28.85 -18.95 2.35
N THR A 631 -28.19 -18.47 1.29
CA THR A 631 -28.16 -19.18 -0.01
C THR A 631 -27.49 -20.55 0.10
N ARG A 632 -26.33 -20.66 0.78
CA ARG A 632 -25.67 -21.96 1.00
C ARG A 632 -26.52 -22.92 1.82
N ARG A 633 -27.25 -22.44 2.82
CA ARG A 633 -28.14 -23.27 3.64
C ARG A 633 -29.29 -23.86 2.81
N SER A 634 -29.74 -23.14 1.78
CA SER A 634 -30.76 -23.63 0.85
C SER A 634 -30.27 -24.75 -0.08
N ASP A 635 -28.96 -24.88 -0.30
CA ASP A 635 -28.36 -25.94 -1.13
C ASP A 635 -28.17 -27.27 -0.39
N VAL A 636 -28.08 -27.25 0.95
CA VAL A 636 -27.93 -28.46 1.76
C VAL A 636 -29.03 -29.50 1.50
N PRO A 637 -30.34 -29.19 1.47
CA PRO A 637 -31.36 -30.18 1.13
C PRO A 637 -31.22 -30.72 -0.30
N PHE A 638 -30.69 -29.94 -1.26
CA PHE A 638 -30.41 -30.43 -2.61
C PHE A 638 -29.21 -31.39 -2.64
N LEU A 639 -28.15 -31.11 -1.87
CA LEU A 639 -27.01 -32.02 -1.74
C LEU A 639 -27.39 -33.30 -1.00
N VAL A 640 -28.15 -33.19 0.10
CA VAL A 640 -28.65 -34.36 0.84
C VAL A 640 -29.64 -35.15 -0.02
N GLY A 641 -30.56 -34.47 -0.71
CA GLY A 641 -31.50 -35.10 -1.65
C GLY A 641 -30.78 -35.80 -2.80
N GLY A 642 -29.81 -35.14 -3.43
CA GLY A 642 -28.96 -35.71 -4.48
C GLY A 642 -28.18 -36.93 -3.99
N PHE A 643 -27.61 -36.86 -2.79
CA PHE A 643 -26.90 -37.98 -2.16
C PHE A 643 -27.84 -39.17 -1.86
N LEU A 644 -29.03 -38.90 -1.33
CA LEU A 644 -30.05 -39.93 -1.10
C LEU A 644 -30.52 -40.58 -2.42
N VAL A 645 -30.66 -39.81 -3.49
CA VAL A 645 -30.97 -40.35 -4.83
C VAL A 645 -29.84 -41.24 -5.34
N VAL A 646 -28.57 -40.85 -5.15
CA VAL A 646 -27.43 -41.71 -5.51
C VAL A 646 -27.45 -43.01 -4.70
N ILE A 647 -27.70 -42.96 -3.39
CA ILE A 647 -27.86 -44.17 -2.56
C ILE A 647 -29.02 -45.04 -3.04
N ALA A 648 -30.17 -44.44 -3.36
CA ALA A 648 -31.33 -45.16 -3.89
C ALA A 648 -31.02 -45.84 -5.24
N LEU A 649 -30.33 -45.14 -6.15
CA LEU A 649 -29.88 -45.70 -7.42
C LEU A 649 -28.89 -46.85 -7.21
N MET A 650 -27.92 -46.70 -6.31
CA MET A 650 -26.94 -47.75 -6.00
C MET A 650 -27.61 -48.99 -5.38
N THR A 651 -28.63 -48.82 -4.53
CA THR A 651 -29.38 -49.94 -3.94
C THR A 651 -30.26 -50.66 -4.96
N VAL A 652 -30.94 -49.91 -5.85
CA VAL A 652 -31.69 -50.49 -6.98
C VAL A 652 -30.76 -51.22 -7.94
N TRP A 653 -29.64 -50.61 -8.34
CA TRP A 653 -28.65 -51.24 -9.20
C TRP A 653 -28.06 -52.50 -8.56
N GLY A 654 -27.72 -52.46 -7.27
CA GLY A 654 -27.26 -53.64 -6.51
C GLY A 654 -28.29 -54.78 -6.50
N ARG A 655 -29.59 -54.48 -6.35
CA ARG A 655 -30.66 -55.47 -6.46
C ARG A 655 -30.77 -56.06 -7.87
N ILE A 656 -30.74 -55.23 -8.91
CA ILE A 656 -30.77 -55.69 -10.31
C ILE A 656 -29.57 -56.60 -10.59
N HIS A 657 -28.38 -56.24 -10.12
CA HIS A 657 -27.17 -57.03 -10.33
C HIS A 657 -27.18 -58.35 -9.57
N ARG A 658 -27.84 -58.40 -8.40
CA ARG A 658 -28.06 -59.63 -7.64
C ARG A 658 -29.04 -60.55 -8.36
N ASP A 659 -30.18 -60.01 -8.80
CA ASP A 659 -31.19 -60.77 -9.55
C ASP A 659 -30.61 -61.31 -10.87
N ARG A 660 -29.81 -60.52 -11.61
CA ARG A 660 -29.06 -61.02 -12.78
C ARG A 660 -28.14 -62.19 -12.44
N ARG A 661 -27.43 -62.15 -11.31
CA ARG A 661 -26.57 -63.25 -10.85
C ARG A 661 -27.37 -64.49 -10.48
N GLU A 662 -28.51 -64.33 -9.81
CA GLU A 662 -29.40 -65.43 -9.44
C GLU A 662 -30.04 -66.07 -10.68
N ARG A 663 -30.48 -65.27 -11.67
CA ARG A 663 -30.96 -65.79 -12.96
C ARG A 663 -29.86 -66.54 -13.73
N HIS A 664 -28.61 -66.07 -13.71
CA HIS A 664 -27.50 -66.83 -14.30
C HIS A 664 -27.28 -68.17 -13.60
N ARG A 665 -27.34 -68.21 -12.26
CA ARG A 665 -27.27 -69.46 -11.50
C ARG A 665 -28.43 -70.40 -11.82
N LEU A 666 -29.65 -69.88 -11.88
CA LEU A 666 -30.84 -70.68 -12.23
C LEU A 666 -30.78 -71.20 -13.66
N LYS A 667 -30.33 -70.40 -14.63
CA LYS A 667 -30.07 -70.87 -16.01
C LYS A 667 -29.02 -71.98 -16.04
N HIS A 668 -27.99 -71.90 -15.21
CA HIS A 668 -26.97 -72.94 -15.13
C HIS A 668 -27.49 -74.24 -14.49
N ILE A 669 -28.49 -74.15 -13.61
CA ILE A 669 -29.17 -75.31 -13.01
C ILE A 669 -30.19 -75.91 -14.00
N LEU A 670 -30.95 -75.08 -14.73
CA LEU A 670 -31.93 -75.52 -15.72
C LEU A 670 -31.31 -76.08 -17.01
N ASN A 671 -30.12 -75.61 -17.40
CA ASN A 671 -29.37 -76.15 -18.53
C ASN A 671 -28.39 -77.27 -18.12
N GLY A 672 -28.34 -77.62 -16.83
CA GLY A 672 -27.59 -78.78 -16.37
C GLY A 672 -28.40 -80.04 -16.68
N ASP A 673 -28.01 -80.77 -17.72
CA ASP A 673 -28.43 -82.16 -17.91
C ASP A 673 -28.24 -82.93 -16.60
N PRO A 674 -29.23 -83.71 -16.13
CA PRO A 674 -29.10 -84.51 -14.93
C PRO A 674 -28.15 -85.67 -15.21
N HIS A 675 -26.85 -85.47 -15.00
CA HIS A 675 -25.90 -86.56 -14.84
C HIS A 675 -26.13 -87.21 -13.46
N PHE A 676 -27.16 -88.05 -13.38
CA PHE A 676 -27.15 -89.19 -12.47
C PHE A 676 -26.19 -90.21 -13.05
N ASP A 677 -24.94 -90.20 -12.61
CA ASP A 677 -24.08 -91.38 -12.60
C ASP A 677 -22.80 -91.07 -11.82
N SER A 678 -22.70 -91.59 -10.60
CA SER A 678 -21.50 -92.31 -10.14
C SER A 678 -21.78 -92.96 -8.77
N PRO A 679 -21.59 -94.28 -8.65
CA PRO A 679 -21.91 -95.05 -7.46
C PRO A 679 -20.87 -94.86 -6.35
N SER A 680 -21.35 -95.04 -5.13
CA SER A 680 -20.62 -95.09 -3.87
C SER A 680 -19.36 -95.97 -3.92
N THR A 681 -18.18 -95.36 -3.76
CA THR A 681 -16.97 -96.05 -3.30
C THR A 681 -17.04 -96.20 -1.79
N PHE A 682 -17.46 -97.40 -1.40
CA PHE A 682 -17.35 -97.99 -0.08
C PHE A 682 -15.86 -98.02 0.30
N VAL A 683 -15.44 -97.27 1.34
CA VAL A 683 -14.11 -97.41 1.94
C VAL A 683 -14.28 -98.12 3.27
N ASP A 684 -13.80 -99.36 3.23
CA ASP A 684 -13.68 -100.36 4.28
C ASP A 684 -12.62 -99.91 5.31
N VAL A 685 -12.99 -99.83 6.59
CA VAL A 685 -12.06 -99.62 7.71
C VAL A 685 -12.02 -100.91 8.52
N GLY A 686 -11.02 -101.75 8.22
CA GLY A 686 -10.61 -102.89 9.02
C GLY A 686 -9.64 -102.51 10.15
N PRO A 687 -9.40 -103.42 11.12
CA PRO A 687 -9.04 -103.05 12.49
C PRO A 687 -7.56 -103.24 12.84
N GLY A 688 -7.13 -102.56 13.91
CA GLY A 688 -6.31 -103.19 14.95
C GLY A 688 -4.88 -102.67 15.15
N MET A 689 -4.62 -102.35 16.43
CA MET A 689 -3.36 -102.14 17.17
C MET A 689 -2.66 -100.80 17.08
#